data_AF-A0A9Q3UND6-F1
#
_entry.id   AF-A0A9Q3UND6-F1
#
_cell.length_a   1.000
_cell.length_b   1.000
_cell.length_c   1.000
_cell.angle_alpha   90.00
_cell.angle_beta   90.00
_cell.angle_gamma   90.00
#
_symmetry.space_group_name_H-M   'P 1'
#
loop_
_entity.id
_entity.type
_entity.pdbx_description
1 polymer ?
#
loop_
_entity_poly.entity_id
_entity_poly.type
_entity_poly.pdbx_seq_one_letter_code
_entity_poly.pdbx_strand_id
1 'polypeptide(L)'
;MSERPAESHAQRYTVAVRALCEFTAKAGDLDLRFTPSPTAQEGIAGHATVTGRRGEGYQSEVSLRGDHRHLTVRGRADGYDPGRRRLEEIKTFRGDLARQPANHRALHWAQLKVYGALLCREKGLEEIELALVYFDVVKQKETPLRETHAARDLEAFFQDQCERFLLWADRELAHRRERDAWLATLSFPHADFRPGQRVLAESVYQTACTGRALLAQAPTGIGKTLGTLFPLLKAAPGRALDKVFFLSAKTPGRRLALDAVATLSGTASPAPGDPPLRTLELIAREKSCEHPDRACHGESCPLATGFYDRLPAARAAAAGEAMLDRSRLRELALEHQVCPYYLSQEMARWSDLVVGDYNYFFDLSALLHGLATENQWRVAVLADEAHNLVDRARGMYSAELDQIAFRAVKKQVPKPLKGAFDRLHRQWNALNKDQEAAQPDQDYRVHDDPPQAFLLALQQLLAAVNDHMAEHPEPLDGDLTRFYFDALHFYRIAELFDDDAFLFDSEQRTPARGRPGSRLCLRNVVPAALLAPRFESAAAAVLFSATLSPARYYADLLGLPDSTAWVDVPSPFRAEQLQVRIARRISTRYRDRQASLAPIATLIGEQYRQRPGNYLAFFSSYDYLDRALEAFRRQWPDIPVWAQERRMDETARQAFLDRFRDGGEGVGFAVLGGAFSEGIDLPGRRLIGAFVATLGLPQVNPVNEQFKERLAALFGDGYDYTYLYPGLRKVVQAAGRVIRTGDDQGVVHLIDDRFGRRQVRALLPAWWRVD
;
A
#
# COMPACT_ATOMS: atom_id res chain seq x y z
N MET A 1 -43.86 -36.64 9.20
CA MET A 1 -44.03 -35.66 10.30
C MET A 1 -43.79 -34.28 9.73
N SER A 2 -44.87 -33.50 9.67
CA SER A 2 -45.02 -32.08 9.33
C SER A 2 -43.80 -31.34 8.77
N GLU A 3 -43.89 -30.98 7.48
CA GLU A 3 -43.19 -29.84 6.89
C GLU A 3 -43.49 -28.58 7.72
N ARG A 4 -42.43 -27.93 8.21
CA ARG A 4 -42.51 -26.55 8.66
C ARG A 4 -42.25 -25.67 7.44
N PRO A 5 -43.09 -24.67 7.12
CA PRO A 5 -42.79 -23.74 6.06
C PRO A 5 -41.52 -22.96 6.43
N ALA A 6 -40.58 -22.90 5.49
CA ALA A 6 -39.40 -22.06 5.61
C ALA A 6 -39.85 -20.60 5.53
N GLU A 7 -40.12 -19.97 6.68
CA GLU A 7 -40.19 -18.52 6.76
C GLU A 7 -38.83 -17.97 6.34
N SER A 8 -38.79 -17.25 5.21
CA SER A 8 -37.60 -16.53 4.80
C SER A 8 -37.37 -15.40 5.80
N HIS A 9 -36.50 -15.59 6.79
CA HIS A 9 -35.98 -14.50 7.58
C HIS A 9 -35.18 -13.59 6.64
N ALA A 10 -35.82 -12.56 6.09
CA ALA A 10 -35.12 -11.47 5.43
C ALA A 10 -34.10 -10.93 6.45
N GLN A 11 -32.82 -11.06 6.11
CA GLN A 11 -31.73 -10.65 6.99
C GLN A 11 -31.88 -9.14 7.24
N ARG A 12 -32.10 -8.77 8.50
CA ARG A 12 -32.37 -7.37 8.85
C ARG A 12 -31.06 -6.59 8.84
N TYR A 13 -30.97 -5.55 8.02
CA TYR A 13 -29.80 -4.67 7.97
C TYR A 13 -29.88 -3.61 9.06
N THR A 14 -28.73 -3.18 9.55
CA THR A 14 -28.65 -1.97 10.38
C THR A 14 -27.63 -1.02 9.78
N VAL A 15 -28.05 0.20 9.45
CA VAL A 15 -27.17 1.24 8.88
C VAL A 15 -27.23 2.50 9.74
N ALA A 16 -26.09 3.17 9.87
CA ALA A 16 -26.05 4.50 10.49
C ALA A 16 -26.66 5.54 9.54
N VAL A 17 -27.39 6.54 10.06
CA VAL A 17 -27.95 7.64 9.23
C VAL A 17 -26.88 8.29 8.35
N ARG A 18 -25.68 8.52 8.91
CA ARG A 18 -24.55 9.08 8.16
C ARG A 18 -24.14 8.20 6.97
N ALA A 19 -23.96 6.90 7.20
CA ALA A 19 -23.55 5.95 6.16
C ALA A 19 -24.62 5.81 5.06
N LEU A 20 -25.90 5.80 5.45
CA LEU A 20 -27.03 5.82 4.53
C LEU A 20 -26.92 7.04 3.60
N CYS A 21 -26.84 8.24 4.18
CA CYS A 21 -26.79 9.48 3.41
C CYS A 21 -25.52 9.60 2.57
N GLU A 22 -24.37 9.15 3.07
CA GLU A 22 -23.11 9.16 2.30
C GLU A 22 -23.20 8.27 1.06
N PHE A 23 -23.98 7.20 1.11
CA PHE A 23 -24.20 6.30 -0.02
C PHE A 23 -25.26 6.82 -1.00
N THR A 24 -26.36 7.39 -0.50
CA THR A 24 -27.54 7.73 -1.30
C THR A 24 -27.66 9.21 -1.66
N ALA A 25 -27.14 10.12 -0.84
CA ALA A 25 -27.39 11.56 -0.98
C ALA A 25 -26.19 12.37 -1.49
N LYS A 26 -25.02 11.75 -1.73
CA LYS A 26 -23.92 12.43 -2.43
C LYS A 26 -24.33 12.78 -3.87
N ALA A 27 -24.12 14.02 -4.26
CA ALA A 27 -24.47 14.57 -5.57
C ALA A 27 -23.43 15.61 -6.02
N GLY A 28 -23.42 15.97 -7.29
CA GLY A 28 -22.54 16.99 -7.86
C GLY A 28 -21.10 16.52 -8.06
N ASP A 29 -20.18 17.48 -8.00
CA ASP A 29 -18.77 17.28 -8.35
C ASP A 29 -18.03 16.43 -7.32
N LEU A 30 -17.08 15.63 -7.81
CA LEU A 30 -15.94 15.21 -7.01
C LEU A 30 -15.16 16.48 -6.71
N ASP A 31 -15.09 16.85 -5.44
CA ASP A 31 -14.32 17.99 -5.00
C ASP A 31 -13.52 17.60 -3.77
N LEU A 32 -12.21 17.49 -3.97
CA LEU A 32 -11.25 17.19 -2.91
C LEU A 32 -10.46 18.42 -2.51
N ARG A 33 -10.87 19.61 -2.96
CA ARG A 33 -10.31 20.85 -2.42
C ARG A 33 -10.48 20.80 -0.92
N PHE A 34 -9.38 21.09 -0.26
CA PHE A 34 -9.28 21.01 1.17
C PHE A 34 -10.30 21.96 1.80
N THR A 35 -11.38 21.41 2.36
CA THR A 35 -12.29 22.21 3.19
C THR A 35 -11.66 22.24 4.57
N PRO A 36 -11.24 23.40 5.10
CA PRO A 36 -10.70 23.50 6.45
C PRO A 36 -11.66 22.92 7.48
N SER A 37 -11.36 21.72 7.93
CA SER A 37 -12.07 21.05 9.00
C SER A 37 -11.36 21.34 10.34
N PRO A 38 -12.11 21.66 11.40
CA PRO A 38 -11.57 21.72 12.75
C PRO A 38 -10.89 20.41 13.13
N THR A 39 -9.97 20.45 14.10
CA THR A 39 -9.48 19.21 14.71
C THR A 39 -10.63 18.48 15.42
N ALA A 40 -10.49 17.18 15.67
CA ALA A 40 -11.52 16.43 16.39
C ALA A 40 -11.85 17.05 17.76
N GLN A 41 -10.84 17.56 18.48
CA GLN A 41 -11.01 18.26 19.75
C GLN A 41 -11.77 19.59 19.59
N GLU A 42 -11.44 20.38 18.56
CA GLU A 42 -12.17 21.61 18.24
C GLU A 42 -13.61 21.34 17.83
N GLY A 43 -13.84 20.24 17.11
CA GLY A 43 -15.18 19.77 16.77
C GLY A 43 -16.00 19.49 18.02
N ILE A 44 -15.47 18.68 18.95
CA ILE A 44 -16.13 18.35 20.22
C ILE A 44 -16.40 19.63 21.04
N ALA A 45 -15.39 20.50 21.18
CA ALA A 45 -15.53 21.76 21.91
C ALA A 45 -16.56 22.70 21.27
N GLY A 46 -16.62 22.73 19.93
CA GLY A 46 -17.61 23.48 19.18
C GLY A 46 -19.03 22.98 19.41
N HIS A 47 -19.26 21.66 19.36
CA HIS A 47 -20.57 21.07 19.67
C HIS A 47 -21.00 21.38 21.12
N ALA A 48 -20.06 21.28 22.07
CA ALA A 48 -20.31 21.63 23.47
C ALA A 48 -20.67 23.11 23.64
N THR A 49 -19.99 24.01 22.92
CA THR A 49 -20.26 25.46 22.97
C THR A 49 -21.64 25.79 22.40
N VAL A 50 -22.01 25.23 21.24
CA VAL A 50 -23.33 25.47 20.64
C VAL A 50 -24.43 24.94 21.56
N THR A 51 -24.27 23.73 22.10
CA THR A 51 -25.22 23.11 23.02
C THR A 51 -25.37 23.92 24.31
N GLY A 52 -24.26 24.41 24.88
CA GLY A 52 -24.27 25.25 26.07
C GLY A 52 -24.94 26.62 25.90
N ARG A 53 -25.20 27.05 24.65
CA ARG A 53 -25.96 28.28 24.35
C ARG A 53 -27.48 28.05 24.29
N ARG A 54 -27.95 26.81 24.41
CA ARG A 54 -29.39 26.47 24.37
C ARG A 54 -29.99 26.52 25.79
N GLY A 55 -31.32 26.70 25.89
CA GLY A 55 -32.04 26.92 27.15
C GLY A 55 -32.48 25.64 27.88
N GLU A 56 -33.06 25.81 29.08
CA GLU A 56 -33.66 24.74 29.88
C GLU A 56 -34.82 24.08 29.10
N GLY A 57 -34.59 22.87 28.57
CA GLY A 57 -35.55 22.13 27.74
C GLY A 57 -34.95 21.57 26.44
N TYR A 58 -33.76 22.04 26.03
CA TYR A 58 -33.02 21.47 24.91
C TYR A 58 -32.51 20.05 25.23
N GLN A 59 -32.77 19.11 24.33
CA GLN A 59 -32.31 17.73 24.42
C GLN A 59 -31.09 17.55 23.52
N SER A 60 -29.90 17.38 24.09
CA SER A 60 -28.69 17.10 23.33
C SER A 60 -28.54 15.61 23.01
N GLU A 61 -27.87 15.28 21.91
CA GLU A 61 -27.48 13.91 21.56
C GLU A 61 -28.68 12.93 21.47
N VAL A 62 -29.73 13.32 20.76
CA VAL A 62 -30.97 12.55 20.64
C VAL A 62 -30.76 11.29 19.80
N SER A 63 -30.87 10.12 20.42
CA SER A 63 -30.77 8.83 19.74
C SER A 63 -32.05 8.53 18.99
N LEU A 64 -31.95 8.27 17.69
CA LEU A 64 -33.08 8.05 16.80
C LEU A 64 -32.95 6.71 16.08
N ARG A 65 -34.09 6.05 15.89
CA ARG A 65 -34.19 4.77 15.19
C ARG A 65 -35.50 4.68 14.42
N GLY A 66 -35.43 4.16 13.21
CA GLY A 66 -36.61 3.78 12.43
C GLY A 66 -36.35 2.56 11.58
N ASP A 67 -37.42 1.86 11.25
CA ASP A 67 -37.39 0.71 10.37
C ASP A 67 -38.07 1.05 9.04
N HIS A 68 -37.54 0.49 7.95
CA HIS A 68 -38.14 0.49 6.62
C HIS A 68 -37.91 -0.89 6.00
N ARG A 69 -38.99 -1.68 5.82
CA ARG A 69 -38.90 -3.10 5.45
C ARG A 69 -37.94 -3.86 6.38
N HIS A 70 -36.91 -4.51 5.84
CA HIS A 70 -35.85 -5.20 6.58
C HIS A 70 -34.62 -4.32 6.87
N LEU A 71 -34.68 -3.01 6.65
CA LEU A 71 -33.64 -2.06 7.03
C LEU A 71 -33.99 -1.35 8.35
N THR A 72 -33.09 -1.42 9.32
CA THR A 72 -33.09 -0.56 10.51
C THR A 72 -32.10 0.57 10.30
N VAL A 73 -32.57 1.80 10.37
CA VAL A 73 -31.72 3.01 10.33
C VAL A 73 -31.63 3.58 11.73
N ARG A 74 -30.41 3.86 12.19
CA ARG A 74 -30.17 4.45 13.51
C ARG A 74 -29.11 5.55 13.47
N GLY A 75 -29.18 6.48 14.41
CA GLY A 75 -28.14 7.47 14.58
C GLY A 75 -28.44 8.38 15.76
N ARG A 76 -27.67 9.46 15.86
CA ARG A 76 -27.78 10.42 16.95
C ARG A 76 -27.77 11.82 16.35
N ALA A 77 -28.88 12.53 16.51
CA ALA A 77 -28.97 13.94 16.14
C ALA A 77 -28.31 14.79 17.23
N ASP A 78 -27.74 15.94 16.87
CA ASP A 78 -27.01 16.78 17.81
C ASP A 78 -27.91 17.41 18.88
N GLY A 79 -29.14 17.77 18.53
CA GLY A 79 -30.18 17.99 19.55
C GLY A 79 -31.54 18.47 19.06
N TYR A 80 -32.48 18.57 19.99
CA TYR A 80 -33.88 18.88 19.74
C TYR A 80 -34.41 19.87 20.78
N ASP A 81 -35.10 20.91 20.31
CA ASP A 81 -35.87 21.86 21.12
C ASP A 81 -37.37 21.53 20.98
N PRO A 82 -38.00 20.90 22.00
CA PRO A 82 -39.42 20.56 21.98
C PRO A 82 -40.33 21.80 21.92
N GLY A 83 -39.94 22.90 22.57
CA GLY A 83 -40.74 24.12 22.65
C GLY A 83 -40.88 24.79 21.29
N ARG A 84 -39.86 24.68 20.45
CA ARG A 84 -39.87 25.19 19.06
C ARG A 84 -40.18 24.14 18.02
N ARG A 85 -40.34 22.87 18.40
CA ARG A 85 -40.37 21.72 17.48
C ARG A 85 -39.20 21.80 16.47
N ARG A 86 -37.99 22.06 16.98
CA ARG A 86 -36.79 22.25 16.16
C ARG A 86 -35.77 21.17 16.40
N LEU A 87 -35.36 20.48 15.33
CA LEU A 87 -34.23 19.54 15.34
C LEU A 87 -32.98 20.22 14.77
N GLU A 88 -31.86 20.11 15.46
CA GLU A 88 -30.59 20.70 15.07
C GLU A 88 -29.55 19.63 14.71
N GLU A 89 -28.81 19.87 13.61
CA GLU A 89 -27.56 19.19 13.28
C GLU A 89 -26.46 20.25 13.23
N ILE A 90 -25.39 20.04 13.98
CA ILE A 90 -24.29 20.98 14.17
C ILE A 90 -23.11 20.53 13.32
N LYS A 91 -22.56 21.45 12.52
CA LYS A 91 -21.37 21.22 11.71
C LYS A 91 -20.33 22.29 12.04
N THR A 92 -19.20 21.85 12.56
CA THR A 92 -18.09 22.75 12.87
C THR A 92 -17.22 22.96 11.63
N PHE A 93 -16.80 24.20 11.40
CA PHE A 93 -15.99 24.57 10.25
C PHE A 93 -15.00 25.69 10.61
N ARG A 94 -14.02 25.90 9.74
CA ARG A 94 -13.06 27.02 9.78
C ARG A 94 -13.17 27.81 8.47
N GLY A 95 -12.90 29.11 8.51
CA GLY A 95 -12.86 29.96 7.30
C GLY A 95 -14.21 30.52 6.86
N ASP A 96 -14.47 30.57 5.55
CA ASP A 96 -15.69 31.14 4.97
C ASP A 96 -16.71 30.06 4.59
N LEU A 97 -17.89 30.11 5.21
CA LEU A 97 -18.98 29.16 4.96
C LEU A 97 -19.49 29.21 3.50
N ALA A 98 -19.34 30.35 2.81
CA ALA A 98 -19.73 30.46 1.41
C ALA A 98 -18.95 29.49 0.50
N ARG A 99 -17.77 29.05 0.95
CA ARG A 99 -16.91 28.10 0.23
C ARG A 99 -17.17 26.64 0.55
N GLN A 100 -18.08 26.36 1.48
CA GLN A 100 -18.49 24.98 1.75
C GLN A 100 -19.01 24.36 0.45
N PRO A 101 -18.40 23.26 -0.05
CA PRO A 101 -18.84 22.61 -1.26
C PRO A 101 -20.33 22.24 -1.21
N ALA A 102 -21.05 22.50 -2.30
CA ALA A 102 -22.50 22.30 -2.37
C ALA A 102 -22.88 20.82 -2.12
N ASN A 103 -22.06 19.89 -2.60
CA ASN A 103 -22.19 18.45 -2.38
C ASN A 103 -22.13 18.07 -0.89
N HIS A 104 -21.22 18.66 -0.10
CA HIS A 104 -21.11 18.42 1.34
C HIS A 104 -22.30 19.01 2.09
N ARG A 105 -22.75 20.22 1.72
CA ARG A 105 -23.94 20.83 2.32
C ARG A 105 -25.19 20.01 2.03
N ALA A 106 -25.34 19.46 0.82
CA ALA A 106 -26.43 18.57 0.47
C ALA A 106 -26.45 17.31 1.36
N LEU A 107 -25.27 16.74 1.63
CA LEU A 107 -25.14 15.60 2.53
C LEU A 107 -25.55 15.94 3.97
N HIS A 108 -25.14 17.09 4.50
CA HIS A 108 -25.55 17.54 5.84
C HIS A 108 -27.07 17.70 5.96
N TRP A 109 -27.70 18.27 4.93
CA TRP A 109 -29.16 18.39 4.86
C TRP A 109 -29.84 17.03 4.77
N ALA A 110 -29.32 16.10 3.97
CA ALA A 110 -29.87 14.74 3.88
C ALA A 110 -29.85 14.05 5.24
N GLN A 111 -28.74 14.16 5.98
CA GLN A 111 -28.61 13.61 7.33
C GLN A 111 -29.68 14.19 8.28
N LEU A 112 -29.82 15.51 8.31
CA LEU A 112 -30.79 16.20 9.16
C LEU A 112 -32.25 15.88 8.76
N LYS A 113 -32.54 15.75 7.47
CA LYS A 113 -33.88 15.34 6.98
C LYS A 113 -34.24 13.91 7.39
N VAL A 114 -33.29 12.98 7.33
CA VAL A 114 -33.50 11.62 7.85
C VAL A 114 -33.78 11.64 9.34
N TYR A 115 -32.99 12.37 10.14
CA TYR A 115 -33.29 12.50 11.57
C TYR A 115 -34.64 13.17 11.83
N GLY A 116 -35.01 14.18 11.03
CA GLY A 116 -36.32 14.81 11.07
C GLY A 116 -37.46 13.81 10.87
N ALA A 117 -37.36 12.95 9.85
CA ALA A 117 -38.35 11.89 9.59
C ALA A 117 -38.48 10.94 10.78
N LEU A 118 -37.35 10.46 11.31
CA LEU A 118 -37.32 9.54 12.45
C LEU A 118 -37.96 10.17 13.70
N LEU A 119 -37.64 11.42 13.98
CA LEU A 119 -38.16 12.14 15.14
C LEU A 119 -39.64 12.48 15.01
N CYS A 120 -40.10 12.91 13.83
CA CYS A 120 -41.52 13.12 13.54
C CYS A 120 -42.32 11.84 13.77
N ARG A 121 -41.79 10.70 13.32
CA ARG A 121 -42.41 9.38 13.53
C ARG A 121 -42.46 9.00 15.00
N GLU A 122 -41.36 9.16 15.74
CA GLU A 122 -41.26 8.83 17.17
C GLU A 122 -42.21 9.69 18.02
N LYS A 123 -42.33 10.99 17.71
CA LYS A 123 -43.09 11.96 18.49
C LYS A 123 -44.49 12.27 17.95
N GLY A 124 -44.89 11.68 16.82
CA GLY A 124 -46.19 11.93 16.18
C GLY A 124 -46.38 13.38 15.72
N LEU A 125 -45.33 14.02 15.21
CA LEU A 125 -45.38 15.42 14.75
C LEU A 125 -45.86 15.48 13.30
N GLU A 126 -46.74 16.44 12.97
CA GLU A 126 -47.16 16.71 11.59
C GLU A 126 -46.19 17.62 10.83
N GLU A 127 -45.46 18.46 11.55
CA GLU A 127 -44.46 19.40 11.03
C GLU A 127 -43.28 19.52 11.99
N ILE A 128 -42.11 19.86 11.45
CA ILE A 128 -40.91 20.11 12.23
C ILE A 128 -40.04 21.18 11.56
N GLU A 129 -39.37 22.01 12.36
CA GLU A 129 -38.32 22.90 11.88
C GLU A 129 -36.97 22.18 11.94
N LEU A 130 -36.28 22.10 10.81
CA LEU A 130 -34.92 21.57 10.72
C LEU A 130 -33.94 22.73 10.70
N ALA A 131 -32.93 22.70 11.59
CA ALA A 131 -31.88 23.70 11.63
C ALA A 131 -30.49 23.06 11.42
N LEU A 132 -29.89 23.32 10.26
CA LEU A 132 -28.50 22.98 10.01
C LEU A 132 -27.62 24.13 10.53
N VAL A 133 -26.89 23.90 11.61
CA VAL A 133 -26.12 24.93 12.31
C VAL A 133 -24.64 24.80 11.97
N TYR A 134 -24.13 25.76 11.21
CA TYR A 134 -22.68 25.85 10.98
C TYR A 134 -22.02 26.70 12.07
N PHE A 135 -21.03 26.15 12.75
CA PHE A 135 -20.29 26.82 13.81
C PHE A 135 -18.84 27.08 13.40
N ASP A 136 -18.48 28.36 13.32
CA ASP A 136 -17.10 28.80 13.08
C ASP A 136 -16.32 28.67 14.40
N VAL A 137 -15.40 27.70 14.47
CA VAL A 137 -14.64 27.43 15.72
C VAL A 137 -13.67 28.55 16.09
N VAL A 138 -13.29 29.40 15.12
CA VAL A 138 -12.36 30.53 15.33
C VAL A 138 -13.14 31.76 15.77
N LYS A 139 -14.17 32.15 15.01
CA LYS A 139 -14.99 33.34 15.31
C LYS A 139 -16.05 33.06 16.37
N GLN A 140 -16.21 31.81 16.79
CA GLN A 140 -17.21 31.37 17.76
C GLN A 140 -18.64 31.76 17.35
N LYS A 141 -18.91 31.81 16.04
CA LYS A 141 -20.15 32.32 15.44
C LYS A 141 -20.99 31.20 14.84
N GLU A 142 -22.28 31.21 15.14
CA GLU A 142 -23.27 30.31 14.53
C GLU A 142 -23.88 30.93 13.27
N THR A 143 -24.06 30.11 12.25
CA THR A 143 -24.85 30.43 11.05
C THR A 143 -25.91 29.33 10.85
N PRO A 144 -27.13 29.52 11.39
CA PRO A 144 -28.20 28.55 11.26
C PRO A 144 -28.90 28.70 9.91
N LEU A 145 -29.05 27.59 9.18
CA LEU A 145 -29.92 27.47 8.03
C LEU A 145 -31.17 26.70 8.47
N ARG A 146 -32.37 27.27 8.26
CA ARG A 146 -33.61 26.73 8.81
C ARG A 146 -34.62 26.47 7.70
N GLU A 147 -35.26 25.32 7.75
CA GLU A 147 -36.34 24.93 6.85
C GLU A 147 -37.44 24.24 7.66
N THR A 148 -38.70 24.62 7.44
CA THR A 148 -39.86 23.90 8.00
C THR A 148 -40.32 22.86 7.00
N HIS A 149 -40.48 21.62 7.46
CA HIS A 149 -40.89 20.49 6.63
C HIS A 149 -42.11 19.80 7.22
N ALA A 150 -43.03 19.36 6.36
CA ALA A 150 -44.10 18.48 6.78
C ALA A 150 -43.54 17.07 7.01
N ALA A 151 -44.04 16.37 8.02
CA ALA A 151 -43.58 15.03 8.36
C ALA A 151 -43.75 14.03 7.20
N ARG A 152 -44.79 14.20 6.38
CA ARG A 152 -45.03 13.38 5.17
C ARG A 152 -43.91 13.50 4.13
N ASP A 153 -43.33 14.68 3.97
CA ASP A 153 -42.29 14.93 2.96
C ASP A 153 -40.95 14.37 3.43
N LEU A 154 -40.67 14.51 4.74
CA LEU A 154 -39.50 13.89 5.38
C LEU A 154 -39.59 12.37 5.37
N GLU A 155 -40.76 11.81 5.64
CA GLU A 155 -41.02 10.38 5.58
C GLU A 155 -40.82 9.84 4.15
N ALA A 156 -41.33 10.53 3.12
CA ALA A 156 -41.09 10.16 1.73
C ALA A 156 -39.59 10.21 1.36
N PHE A 157 -38.87 11.25 1.82
CA PHE A 157 -37.42 11.35 1.64
C PHE A 157 -36.68 10.19 2.32
N PHE A 158 -37.02 9.87 3.58
CA PHE A 158 -36.43 8.76 4.31
C PHE A 158 -36.66 7.42 3.59
N GLN A 159 -37.87 7.17 3.11
CA GLN A 159 -38.20 5.97 2.35
C GLN A 159 -37.39 5.88 1.05
N ASP A 160 -37.24 6.97 0.28
CA ASP A 160 -36.40 6.98 -0.93
C ASP A 160 -34.94 6.62 -0.62
N GLN A 161 -34.35 7.21 0.43
CA GLN A 161 -32.99 6.85 0.83
C GLN A 161 -32.90 5.37 1.23
N CYS A 162 -33.88 4.87 1.98
CA CYS A 162 -33.92 3.46 2.36
C CYS A 162 -34.06 2.51 1.16
N GLU A 163 -34.93 2.81 0.19
CA GLU A 163 -35.11 1.98 -1.01
C GLU A 163 -33.85 1.94 -1.87
N ARG A 164 -33.18 3.08 -2.06
CA ARG A 164 -31.93 3.17 -2.83
C ARG A 164 -30.80 2.38 -2.17
N PHE A 165 -30.74 2.38 -0.84
CA PHE A 165 -29.79 1.58 -0.09
C PHE A 165 -30.15 0.09 -0.12
N LEU A 166 -31.42 -0.26 0.07
CA LEU A 166 -31.90 -1.65 0.02
C LEU A 166 -31.66 -2.29 -1.34
N LEU A 167 -31.87 -1.57 -2.44
CA LEU A 167 -31.56 -2.06 -3.79
C LEU A 167 -30.11 -2.50 -3.91
N TRP A 168 -29.19 -1.75 -3.31
CA TRP A 168 -27.79 -2.13 -3.26
C TRP A 168 -27.53 -3.30 -2.31
N ALA A 169 -28.00 -3.19 -1.08
CA ALA A 169 -27.73 -4.17 -0.03
C ALA A 169 -28.22 -5.56 -0.44
N ASP A 170 -29.44 -5.65 -0.99
CA ASP A 170 -30.03 -6.91 -1.43
C ASP A 170 -29.27 -7.53 -2.61
N ARG A 171 -28.77 -6.71 -3.54
CA ARG A 171 -27.89 -7.18 -4.64
C ARG A 171 -26.56 -7.71 -4.10
N GLU A 172 -25.99 -7.03 -3.10
CA GLU A 172 -24.74 -7.45 -2.48
C GLU A 172 -24.90 -8.76 -1.69
N LEU A 173 -26.01 -8.94 -0.96
CA LEU A 173 -26.30 -10.21 -0.30
C LEU A 173 -26.57 -11.34 -1.30
N ALA A 174 -27.33 -11.09 -2.36
CA ALA A 174 -27.56 -12.08 -3.41
C ALA A 174 -26.23 -12.52 -4.03
N HIS A 175 -25.39 -11.56 -4.42
CA HIS A 175 -24.04 -11.79 -4.93
C HIS A 175 -23.19 -12.63 -3.97
N ARG A 176 -23.14 -12.26 -2.68
CA ARG A 176 -22.37 -13.01 -1.67
C ARG A 176 -22.84 -14.45 -1.51
N ARG A 177 -24.16 -14.70 -1.58
CA ARG A 177 -24.71 -16.06 -1.52
C ARG A 177 -24.28 -16.88 -2.74
N GLU A 178 -24.37 -16.29 -3.94
CA GLU A 178 -23.95 -16.93 -5.19
C GLU A 178 -22.44 -17.21 -5.19
N ARG A 179 -21.64 -16.22 -4.79
CA ARG A 179 -20.19 -16.32 -4.58
C ARG A 179 -19.85 -17.45 -3.63
N ASP A 180 -20.43 -17.46 -2.44
CA ASP A 180 -20.09 -18.43 -1.40
C ASP A 180 -20.50 -19.85 -1.81
N ALA A 181 -21.64 -20.01 -2.50
CA ALA A 181 -22.06 -21.27 -3.07
C ALA A 181 -21.07 -21.77 -4.13
N TRP A 182 -20.60 -20.90 -5.02
CA TRP A 182 -19.59 -21.24 -6.02
C TRP A 182 -18.25 -21.62 -5.36
N LEU A 183 -17.75 -20.80 -4.43
CA LEU A 183 -16.51 -21.03 -3.69
C LEU A 183 -16.51 -22.36 -2.91
N ALA A 184 -17.65 -22.77 -2.36
CA ALA A 184 -17.79 -24.05 -1.68
C ALA A 184 -17.61 -25.25 -2.62
N THR A 185 -17.96 -25.09 -3.91
CA THR A 185 -17.78 -26.11 -4.95
C THR A 185 -16.44 -26.01 -5.69
N LEU A 186 -15.62 -25.00 -5.38
CA LEU A 186 -14.37 -24.73 -6.09
C LEU A 186 -13.40 -25.92 -6.04
N SER A 187 -13.05 -26.42 -7.22
CA SER A 187 -12.05 -27.46 -7.44
C SER A 187 -10.74 -26.86 -7.93
N PHE A 188 -9.64 -27.57 -7.70
CA PHE A 188 -8.37 -27.18 -8.28
C PHE A 188 -8.48 -27.27 -9.82
N PRO A 189 -8.05 -26.27 -10.60
CA PRO A 189 -8.37 -26.18 -12.03
C PRO A 189 -7.50 -27.10 -12.91
N HIS A 190 -6.48 -27.74 -12.36
CA HIS A 190 -5.66 -28.73 -13.06
C HIS A 190 -5.94 -30.14 -12.53
N ALA A 191 -5.61 -31.15 -13.34
CA ALA A 191 -5.79 -32.55 -12.96
C ALA A 191 -5.09 -32.90 -11.65
N ASP A 192 -3.85 -32.41 -11.47
CA ASP A 192 -3.01 -32.68 -10.31
C ASP A 192 -2.25 -31.43 -9.85
N PHE A 193 -1.93 -31.40 -8.55
CA PHE A 193 -1.02 -30.43 -7.98
C PHE A 193 0.42 -30.72 -8.42
N ARG A 194 1.20 -29.67 -8.68
CA ARG A 194 2.65 -29.80 -8.87
C ARG A 194 3.33 -30.27 -7.58
N PRO A 195 4.52 -30.90 -7.65
CA PRO A 195 5.31 -31.23 -6.47
C PRO A 195 5.48 -30.01 -5.53
N GLY A 196 5.20 -30.20 -4.23
CA GLY A 196 5.22 -29.14 -3.21
C GLY A 196 4.00 -28.20 -3.23
N GLN A 197 3.29 -28.04 -4.34
CA GLN A 197 2.14 -27.13 -4.44
C GLN A 197 0.97 -27.55 -3.55
N ARG A 198 0.73 -28.87 -3.40
CA ARG A 198 -0.29 -29.39 -2.46
C ARG A 198 0.03 -29.01 -1.01
N VAL A 199 1.29 -29.14 -0.60
CA VAL A 199 1.73 -28.78 0.77
C VAL A 199 1.49 -27.30 1.05
N LEU A 200 1.84 -26.44 0.09
CA LEU A 200 1.53 -25.01 0.16
C LEU A 200 0.02 -24.78 0.29
N ALA A 201 -0.77 -25.44 -0.56
CA ALA A 201 -2.21 -25.22 -0.60
C ALA A 201 -2.92 -25.69 0.68
N GLU A 202 -2.54 -26.84 1.22
CA GLU A 202 -3.05 -27.35 2.50
C GLU A 202 -2.70 -26.42 3.66
N SER A 203 -1.46 -25.93 3.70
CA SER A 203 -1.01 -24.98 4.74
C SER A 203 -1.84 -23.69 4.69
N VAL A 204 -2.05 -23.13 3.49
CA VAL A 204 -2.87 -21.91 3.33
C VAL A 204 -4.32 -22.14 3.72
N TYR A 205 -4.91 -23.27 3.29
CA TYR A 205 -6.29 -23.62 3.65
C TYR A 205 -6.45 -23.73 5.18
N GLN A 206 -5.54 -24.44 5.85
CA GLN A 206 -5.54 -24.60 7.30
C GLN A 206 -5.36 -23.26 8.03
N THR A 207 -4.46 -22.40 7.55
CA THR A 207 -4.27 -21.05 8.10
C THR A 207 -5.54 -20.21 7.98
N ALA A 208 -6.21 -20.26 6.84
CA ALA A 208 -7.48 -19.57 6.63
C ALA A 208 -8.56 -20.08 7.59
N CYS A 209 -8.71 -21.40 7.72
CA CYS A 209 -9.68 -22.03 8.60
C CYS A 209 -9.42 -21.74 10.09
N THR A 210 -8.15 -21.72 10.50
CA THR A 210 -7.75 -21.49 11.90
C THR A 210 -7.67 -20.01 12.26
N GLY A 211 -7.61 -19.13 11.27
CA GLY A 211 -7.49 -17.68 11.43
C GLY A 211 -6.13 -17.25 12.00
N ARG A 212 -5.06 -17.76 11.40
CA ARG A 212 -3.67 -17.47 11.82
C ARG A 212 -2.89 -16.72 10.74
N ALA A 213 -1.67 -16.32 11.08
CA ALA A 213 -0.67 -15.93 10.11
C ALA A 213 0.15 -17.14 9.62
N LEU A 214 0.60 -17.11 8.38
CA LEU A 214 1.48 -18.10 7.76
C LEU A 214 2.62 -17.40 7.03
N LEU A 215 3.85 -17.81 7.32
CA LEU A 215 5.03 -17.49 6.54
C LEU A 215 5.42 -18.72 5.71
N ALA A 216 5.28 -18.61 4.39
CA ALA A 216 5.48 -19.72 3.47
C ALA A 216 6.66 -19.43 2.52
N GLN A 217 7.78 -20.12 2.75
CA GLN A 217 8.82 -20.19 1.75
C GLN A 217 8.44 -21.21 0.68
N ALA A 218 8.34 -20.75 -0.56
CA ALA A 218 7.88 -21.56 -1.66
C ALA A 218 8.71 -21.25 -2.92
N PRO A 219 9.45 -22.22 -3.49
CA PRO A 219 10.32 -21.97 -4.64
C PRO A 219 9.57 -21.47 -5.87
N THR A 220 10.27 -20.80 -6.79
CA THR A 220 9.70 -20.43 -8.09
C THR A 220 9.33 -21.68 -8.90
N GLY A 221 8.35 -21.57 -9.80
CA GLY A 221 7.96 -22.67 -10.69
C GLY A 221 6.90 -23.64 -10.13
N ILE A 222 6.68 -23.68 -8.80
CA ILE A 222 5.66 -24.55 -8.20
C ILE A 222 4.21 -24.07 -8.43
N GLY A 223 4.02 -22.87 -8.98
CA GLY A 223 2.71 -22.24 -9.10
C GLY A 223 2.20 -21.65 -7.77
N LYS A 224 3.04 -20.84 -7.09
CA LYS A 224 2.76 -20.22 -5.79
C LYS A 224 1.42 -19.48 -5.79
N THR A 225 1.21 -18.61 -6.78
CA THR A 225 0.02 -17.75 -6.87
C THR A 225 -1.28 -18.54 -6.88
N LEU A 226 -1.39 -19.56 -7.75
CA LEU A 226 -2.56 -20.43 -7.76
C LEU A 226 -2.63 -21.30 -6.49
N GLY A 227 -1.46 -21.77 -6.01
CA GLY A 227 -1.33 -22.57 -4.79
C GLY A 227 -1.67 -21.83 -3.48
N THR A 228 -1.74 -20.49 -3.49
CA THR A 228 -2.20 -19.70 -2.34
C THR A 228 -3.61 -19.13 -2.55
N LEU A 229 -3.94 -18.71 -3.77
CA LEU A 229 -5.24 -18.10 -4.06
C LEU A 229 -6.39 -19.12 -4.03
N PHE A 230 -6.22 -20.28 -4.68
CA PHE A 230 -7.22 -21.36 -4.67
C PHE A 230 -7.66 -21.79 -3.27
N PRO A 231 -6.76 -22.23 -2.36
CA PRO A 231 -7.17 -22.70 -1.04
C PRO A 231 -7.77 -21.60 -0.18
N LEU A 232 -7.30 -20.34 -0.30
CA LEU A 232 -7.85 -19.24 0.48
C LEU A 232 -9.29 -18.93 0.04
N LEU A 233 -9.53 -18.84 -1.27
CA LEU A 233 -10.87 -18.65 -1.83
C LEU A 233 -11.80 -19.81 -1.43
N LYS A 234 -11.32 -21.05 -1.50
CA LYS A 234 -12.07 -22.24 -1.06
C LYS A 234 -12.44 -22.20 0.44
N ALA A 235 -11.58 -21.64 1.29
CA ALA A 235 -11.83 -21.51 2.72
C ALA A 235 -12.75 -20.33 3.08
N ALA A 236 -12.93 -19.36 2.18
CA ALA A 236 -13.62 -18.10 2.46
C ALA A 236 -15.06 -18.27 2.97
N PRO A 237 -15.92 -19.14 2.38
CA PRO A 237 -17.28 -19.34 2.88
C PRO A 237 -17.32 -19.88 4.31
N GLY A 238 -16.46 -20.86 4.61
CA GLY A 238 -16.39 -21.49 5.95
C GLY A 238 -15.92 -20.55 7.06
N ARG A 239 -15.38 -19.38 6.70
CA ARG A 239 -14.97 -18.33 7.63
C ARG A 239 -15.77 -17.04 7.46
N ALA A 240 -16.79 -17.03 6.62
CA ALA A 240 -17.56 -15.83 6.28
C ALA A 240 -16.63 -14.64 5.96
N LEU A 241 -15.61 -14.88 5.12
CA LEU A 241 -14.74 -13.79 4.69
C LEU A 241 -15.54 -12.85 3.79
N ASP A 242 -15.48 -11.56 4.12
CA ASP A 242 -16.05 -10.51 3.29
C ASP A 242 -15.21 -10.32 2.03
N LYS A 243 -13.88 -10.24 2.23
CA LYS A 243 -12.92 -9.84 1.18
C LYS A 243 -11.62 -10.63 1.28
N VAL A 244 -10.97 -10.80 0.13
CA VAL A 244 -9.59 -11.26 0.00
C VAL A 244 -8.75 -10.15 -0.63
N PHE A 245 -7.59 -9.85 -0.04
CA PHE A 245 -6.64 -8.89 -0.59
C PHE A 245 -5.38 -9.61 -1.05
N PHE A 246 -5.10 -9.59 -2.35
CA PHE A 246 -3.86 -10.07 -2.92
C PHE A 246 -2.92 -8.91 -3.17
N LEU A 247 -1.84 -8.84 -2.40
CA LEU A 247 -0.93 -7.71 -2.37
C LEU A 247 0.46 -8.12 -2.88
N SER A 248 1.02 -7.34 -3.79
CA SER A 248 2.36 -7.56 -4.34
C SER A 248 3.10 -6.23 -4.51
N ALA A 249 4.39 -6.22 -4.20
CA ALA A 249 5.24 -5.04 -4.41
C ALA A 249 5.43 -4.64 -5.88
N LYS A 250 5.16 -5.55 -6.84
CA LYS A 250 5.50 -5.36 -8.24
C LYS A 250 4.35 -5.72 -9.17
N THR A 251 4.25 -4.99 -10.30
CA THR A 251 3.23 -5.21 -11.33
C THR A 251 3.15 -6.65 -11.85
N PRO A 252 4.25 -7.37 -12.13
CA PRO A 252 4.16 -8.74 -12.60
C PRO A 252 3.44 -9.68 -11.63
N GLY A 253 3.65 -9.55 -10.31
CA GLY A 253 2.95 -10.37 -9.32
C GLY A 253 1.44 -10.11 -9.30
N ARG A 254 1.02 -8.86 -9.53
CA ARG A 254 -0.41 -8.52 -9.69
C ARG A 254 -1.01 -9.18 -10.93
N ARG A 255 -0.28 -9.18 -12.05
CA ARG A 255 -0.73 -9.86 -13.27
C ARG A 255 -0.90 -11.36 -13.07
N LEU A 256 0.06 -12.02 -12.41
CA LEU A 256 -0.04 -13.44 -12.07
C LEU A 256 -1.28 -13.76 -11.23
N ALA A 257 -1.68 -12.86 -10.33
CA ALA A 257 -2.89 -13.03 -9.53
C ALA A 257 -4.15 -12.98 -10.40
N LEU A 258 -4.25 -11.98 -11.30
CA LEU A 258 -5.37 -11.88 -12.24
C LEU A 258 -5.45 -13.08 -13.18
N ASP A 259 -4.31 -13.55 -13.71
CA ASP A 259 -4.27 -14.74 -14.56
C ASP A 259 -4.68 -16.01 -13.78
N ALA A 260 -4.34 -16.10 -12.48
CA ALA A 260 -4.80 -17.18 -11.60
C ALA A 260 -6.31 -17.13 -11.35
N VAL A 261 -6.90 -15.94 -11.22
CA VAL A 261 -8.37 -15.76 -11.13
C VAL A 261 -9.05 -16.24 -12.40
N ALA A 262 -8.56 -15.83 -13.57
CA ALA A 262 -9.09 -16.28 -14.86
C ALA A 262 -9.00 -17.81 -14.99
N THR A 263 -7.89 -18.41 -14.55
CA THR A 263 -7.71 -19.87 -14.53
C THR A 263 -8.73 -20.57 -13.62
N LEU A 264 -8.97 -20.03 -12.42
CA LEU A 264 -9.96 -20.56 -11.48
C LEU A 264 -11.40 -20.42 -11.98
N SER A 265 -11.65 -19.38 -12.76
CA SER A 265 -12.97 -19.09 -13.34
C SER A 265 -13.28 -19.99 -14.54
N GLY A 266 -12.28 -20.69 -15.10
CA GLY A 266 -12.42 -21.52 -16.29
C GLY A 266 -12.53 -20.72 -17.61
N THR A 267 -12.44 -19.39 -17.54
CA THR A 267 -12.61 -18.46 -18.66
C THR A 267 -11.45 -17.48 -18.70
N ALA A 268 -10.81 -17.34 -19.86
CA ALA A 268 -9.67 -16.42 -20.04
C ALA A 268 -10.05 -14.93 -19.84
N SER A 269 -11.33 -14.58 -20.04
CA SER A 269 -11.89 -13.26 -19.78
C SER A 269 -13.30 -13.43 -19.22
N PRO A 270 -13.48 -13.44 -17.88
CA PRO A 270 -14.78 -13.59 -17.24
C PRO A 270 -15.74 -12.48 -17.70
N ALA A 271 -16.86 -12.86 -18.31
CA ALA A 271 -17.92 -11.96 -18.76
C ALA A 271 -19.04 -11.81 -17.70
N PRO A 272 -19.98 -10.86 -17.85
CA PRO A 272 -21.18 -10.81 -17.03
C PRO A 272 -21.94 -12.15 -17.10
N GLY A 273 -22.00 -12.89 -16.00
CA GLY A 273 -22.60 -14.24 -15.92
C GLY A 273 -21.62 -15.40 -15.75
N ASP A 274 -20.32 -15.16 -15.89
CA ASP A 274 -19.24 -16.07 -15.48
C ASP A 274 -19.06 -16.04 -13.94
N PRO A 275 -18.26 -16.92 -13.29
CA PRO A 275 -18.50 -17.26 -11.89
C PRO A 275 -18.48 -16.04 -10.97
N PRO A 276 -19.30 -16.05 -9.91
CA PRO A 276 -19.68 -14.88 -9.11
C PRO A 276 -18.54 -14.41 -8.17
N LEU A 277 -17.36 -14.13 -8.71
CA LEU A 277 -16.20 -13.60 -8.00
C LEU A 277 -15.78 -12.27 -8.62
N ARG A 278 -16.23 -11.16 -8.01
CA ARG A 278 -15.86 -9.81 -8.46
C ARG A 278 -14.42 -9.51 -8.06
N THR A 279 -13.57 -9.30 -9.05
CA THR A 279 -12.14 -9.02 -8.88
C THR A 279 -11.80 -7.62 -9.32
N LEU A 280 -11.02 -6.88 -8.54
CA LEU A 280 -10.58 -5.52 -8.84
C LEU A 280 -9.06 -5.39 -8.77
N GLU A 281 -8.46 -4.78 -9.78
CA GLU A 281 -7.06 -4.31 -9.72
C GLU A 281 -7.00 -2.84 -9.27
N LEU A 282 -6.31 -2.57 -8.16
CA LEU A 282 -6.01 -1.20 -7.72
C LEU A 282 -4.72 -0.67 -8.37
N ILE A 283 -4.85 0.51 -8.99
CA ILE A 283 -3.78 1.20 -9.69
C ILE A 283 -3.55 2.58 -9.06
N ALA A 284 -2.27 2.95 -8.91
CA ALA A 284 -1.87 4.27 -8.41
C ALA A 284 -2.42 5.40 -9.29
N ARG A 285 -2.67 6.57 -8.70
CA ARG A 285 -3.26 7.73 -9.38
C ARG A 285 -2.45 8.15 -10.60
N GLU A 286 -1.13 8.17 -10.50
CA GLU A 286 -0.22 8.62 -11.57
C GLU A 286 -0.30 7.72 -12.81
N LYS A 287 -0.81 6.48 -12.66
CA LYS A 287 -0.95 5.51 -13.75
C LYS A 287 -2.39 5.36 -14.25
N SER A 288 -3.37 5.92 -13.53
CA SER A 288 -4.80 5.81 -13.83
C SER A 288 -5.46 7.15 -14.16
N CYS A 289 -4.81 8.27 -13.85
CA CYS A 289 -5.32 9.60 -14.13
C CYS A 289 -5.24 9.91 -15.63
N GLU A 290 -6.36 10.32 -16.22
CA GLU A 290 -6.46 10.78 -17.62
C GLU A 290 -6.05 12.25 -17.78
N HIS A 291 -5.92 12.98 -16.67
CA HIS A 291 -5.59 14.41 -16.62
C HIS A 291 -4.54 14.70 -15.52
N PRO A 292 -3.30 14.19 -15.65
CA PRO A 292 -2.28 14.28 -14.59
C PRO A 292 -1.82 15.73 -14.31
N ASP A 293 -2.04 16.64 -15.24
CA ASP A 293 -1.76 18.08 -15.16
C ASP A 293 -2.86 18.88 -14.45
N ARG A 294 -3.98 18.24 -14.08
CA ARG A 294 -5.17 18.91 -13.53
C ARG A 294 -5.43 18.53 -12.07
N ALA A 295 -6.08 19.43 -11.35
CA ALA A 295 -6.51 19.19 -9.99
C ALA A 295 -7.80 18.34 -9.95
N CYS A 296 -7.99 17.55 -8.89
CA CYS A 296 -9.13 16.64 -8.75
C CYS A 296 -10.37 17.35 -8.18
N HIS A 297 -10.90 18.33 -8.91
CA HIS A 297 -12.18 18.99 -8.62
C HIS A 297 -12.92 19.39 -9.91
N GLY A 298 -14.24 19.60 -9.83
CA GLY A 298 -15.09 19.83 -11.00
C GLY A 298 -14.81 21.07 -11.84
N GLU A 299 -14.17 22.11 -11.26
CA GLU A 299 -13.71 23.29 -12.03
C GLU A 299 -12.43 23.04 -12.85
N SER A 300 -11.63 22.03 -12.49
CA SER A 300 -10.35 21.73 -13.16
C SER A 300 -10.44 20.48 -14.05
N CYS A 301 -11.09 19.42 -13.58
CA CYS A 301 -11.12 18.12 -14.23
C CYS A 301 -12.53 17.77 -14.74
N PRO A 302 -12.72 17.49 -16.05
CA PRO A 302 -14.04 17.18 -16.62
C PRO A 302 -14.62 15.85 -16.12
N LEU A 303 -13.76 14.93 -15.66
CA LEU A 303 -14.17 13.67 -15.04
C LEU A 303 -14.56 13.83 -13.55
N ALA A 304 -14.30 15.00 -12.96
CA ALA A 304 -14.69 15.33 -11.60
C ALA A 304 -16.02 16.10 -11.54
N THR A 305 -16.33 16.90 -12.56
CA THR A 305 -17.63 17.60 -12.68
C THR A 305 -18.79 16.59 -12.65
N GLY A 306 -19.86 16.80 -11.88
CA GLY A 306 -21.00 15.87 -11.78
C GLY A 306 -20.63 14.42 -11.51
N PHE A 307 -19.48 14.14 -10.87
CA PHE A 307 -18.99 12.79 -10.64
C PHE A 307 -20.00 11.96 -9.84
N TYR A 308 -20.52 12.50 -8.73
CA TYR A 308 -21.44 11.78 -7.87
C TYR A 308 -22.82 11.57 -8.51
N ASP A 309 -23.20 12.42 -9.47
CA ASP A 309 -24.44 12.26 -10.23
C ASP A 309 -24.33 11.09 -11.23
N ARG A 310 -23.14 10.91 -11.82
CA ARG A 310 -22.84 9.84 -12.80
C ARG A 310 -22.39 8.53 -12.14
N LEU A 311 -21.90 8.59 -10.90
CA LEU A 311 -21.36 7.46 -10.15
C LEU A 311 -22.34 6.29 -9.97
N PRO A 312 -23.66 6.47 -9.69
CA PRO A 312 -24.57 5.35 -9.54
C PRO A 312 -24.64 4.45 -10.77
N ALA A 313 -24.71 5.03 -11.98
CA ALA A 313 -24.73 4.28 -13.23
C ALA A 313 -23.39 3.56 -13.46
N ALA A 314 -22.27 4.27 -13.26
CA ALA A 314 -20.93 3.69 -13.40
C ALA A 314 -20.70 2.51 -12.45
N ARG A 315 -21.12 2.64 -11.17
CA ARG A 315 -21.05 1.56 -10.18
C ARG A 315 -21.91 0.37 -10.58
N ALA A 316 -23.14 0.61 -11.02
CA ALA A 316 -24.05 -0.46 -11.43
C ALA A 316 -23.49 -1.27 -12.61
N ALA A 317 -22.90 -0.59 -13.61
CA ALA A 317 -22.24 -1.24 -14.73
C ALA A 317 -21.00 -2.03 -14.28
N ALA A 318 -20.12 -1.40 -13.49
CA ALA A 318 -18.91 -2.06 -12.99
C ALA A 318 -19.20 -3.26 -12.06
N ALA A 319 -20.31 -3.26 -11.32
CA ALA A 319 -20.73 -4.39 -10.49
C ALA A 319 -21.15 -5.63 -11.28
N GLY A 320 -21.55 -5.44 -12.54
CA GLY A 320 -21.90 -6.51 -13.45
C GLY A 320 -20.68 -7.23 -14.05
N GLU A 321 -19.48 -6.68 -13.86
CA GLU A 321 -18.24 -7.25 -14.36
C GLU A 321 -17.61 -8.18 -13.32
N ALA A 322 -17.20 -9.37 -13.76
CA ALA A 322 -16.47 -10.29 -12.92
C ALA A 322 -15.01 -9.83 -12.69
N MET A 323 -14.38 -9.19 -13.68
CA MET A 323 -12.98 -8.71 -13.56
C MET A 323 -12.82 -7.26 -14.02
N LEU A 324 -12.53 -6.39 -13.05
CA LEU A 324 -12.19 -4.98 -13.23
C LEU A 324 -10.66 -4.82 -13.17
N ASP A 325 -9.98 -5.24 -14.23
CA ASP A 325 -8.56 -4.90 -14.41
C ASP A 325 -8.36 -3.44 -14.81
N ARG A 326 -7.11 -2.98 -14.89
CA ARG A 326 -6.79 -1.60 -15.28
C ARG A 326 -7.49 -1.14 -16.56
N SER A 327 -7.55 -1.99 -17.58
CA SER A 327 -8.09 -1.63 -18.90
C SER A 327 -9.60 -1.56 -18.84
N ARG A 328 -10.26 -2.59 -18.30
CA ARG A 328 -11.72 -2.68 -18.25
C ARG A 328 -12.33 -1.59 -17.36
N LEU A 329 -11.74 -1.35 -16.20
CA LEU A 329 -12.20 -0.29 -15.30
C LEU A 329 -12.09 1.10 -15.96
N ARG A 330 -11.00 1.34 -16.70
CA ARG A 330 -10.80 2.60 -17.43
C ARG A 330 -11.87 2.78 -18.51
N GLU A 331 -12.14 1.75 -19.30
CA GLU A 331 -13.18 1.81 -20.35
C GLU A 331 -14.55 2.19 -19.77
N LEU A 332 -15.00 1.49 -18.72
CA LEU A 332 -16.28 1.74 -18.06
C LEU A 332 -16.34 3.12 -17.43
N ALA A 333 -15.26 3.54 -16.75
CA ALA A 333 -15.20 4.87 -16.16
C ALA A 333 -15.39 5.96 -17.23
N LEU A 334 -14.73 5.82 -18.38
CA LEU A 334 -14.82 6.78 -19.48
C LEU A 334 -16.17 6.75 -20.19
N GLU A 335 -16.79 5.58 -20.36
CA GLU A 335 -18.15 5.44 -20.88
C GLU A 335 -19.16 6.23 -20.04
N HIS A 336 -19.03 6.16 -18.73
CA HIS A 336 -19.85 6.93 -17.79
C HIS A 336 -19.27 8.32 -17.44
N GLN A 337 -18.18 8.72 -18.09
CA GLN A 337 -17.51 10.01 -17.92
C GLN A 337 -17.11 10.32 -16.46
N VAL A 338 -16.72 9.32 -15.70
CA VAL A 338 -16.21 9.45 -14.32
C VAL A 338 -14.71 9.15 -14.26
N CYS A 339 -14.03 9.58 -13.19
CA CYS A 339 -12.60 9.34 -13.04
C CYS A 339 -12.30 7.85 -12.74
N PRO A 340 -11.43 7.17 -13.53
CA PRO A 340 -11.09 5.76 -13.30
C PRO A 340 -10.50 5.50 -11.90
N TYR A 341 -9.64 6.39 -11.41
CA TYR A 341 -9.01 6.27 -10.10
C TYR A 341 -10.03 6.31 -8.96
N TYR A 342 -10.99 7.24 -8.98
CA TYR A 342 -12.00 7.32 -7.92
C TYR A 342 -13.08 6.24 -8.07
N LEU A 343 -13.40 5.83 -9.31
CA LEU A 343 -14.26 4.66 -9.52
C LEU A 343 -13.61 3.39 -8.91
N SER A 344 -12.29 3.19 -9.06
CA SER A 344 -11.60 2.04 -8.46
C SER A 344 -11.75 2.00 -6.93
N GLN A 345 -11.66 3.14 -6.25
CA GLN A 345 -11.85 3.22 -4.80
C GLN A 345 -13.28 2.88 -4.39
N GLU A 346 -14.26 3.35 -5.16
CA GLU A 346 -15.66 3.00 -4.94
C GLU A 346 -15.91 1.50 -5.14
N MET A 347 -15.36 0.92 -6.21
CA MET A 347 -15.51 -0.50 -6.53
C MET A 347 -14.78 -1.43 -5.56
N ALA A 348 -13.79 -0.94 -4.78
CA ALA A 348 -13.18 -1.74 -3.72
C ALA A 348 -14.21 -2.22 -2.69
N ARG A 349 -15.30 -1.46 -2.48
CA ARG A 349 -16.42 -1.86 -1.61
C ARG A 349 -17.26 -3.00 -2.19
N TRP A 350 -17.27 -3.18 -3.50
CA TRP A 350 -18.14 -4.15 -4.19
C TRP A 350 -17.39 -5.34 -4.79
N SER A 351 -16.07 -5.39 -4.60
CA SER A 351 -15.22 -6.49 -5.08
C SER A 351 -14.95 -7.50 -3.98
N ASP A 352 -14.93 -8.79 -4.31
CA ASP A 352 -14.62 -9.88 -3.38
C ASP A 352 -13.12 -10.06 -3.22
N LEU A 353 -12.39 -9.94 -4.33
CA LEU A 353 -10.94 -10.04 -4.41
C LEU A 353 -10.37 -8.72 -4.91
N VAL A 354 -9.46 -8.13 -4.14
CA VAL A 354 -8.73 -6.92 -4.56
C VAL A 354 -7.26 -7.23 -4.74
N VAL A 355 -6.73 -6.99 -5.93
CA VAL A 355 -5.33 -7.13 -6.29
C VAL A 355 -4.66 -5.75 -6.27
N GLY A 356 -3.61 -5.57 -5.47
CA GLY A 356 -3.00 -4.25 -5.27
C GLY A 356 -1.54 -4.30 -4.81
N ASP A 357 -0.98 -3.12 -4.55
CA ASP A 357 0.30 -2.97 -3.85
C ASP A 357 0.11 -3.06 -2.33
N TYR A 358 1.17 -3.41 -1.59
CA TYR A 358 1.17 -3.48 -0.13
C TYR A 358 0.64 -2.20 0.54
N ASN A 359 0.91 -1.03 -0.04
CA ASN A 359 0.51 0.25 0.53
C ASN A 359 -1.00 0.37 0.77
N TYR A 360 -1.83 -0.33 -0.01
CA TYR A 360 -3.27 -0.26 0.15
C TYR A 360 -3.77 -0.91 1.45
N PHE A 361 -2.96 -1.74 2.12
CA PHE A 361 -3.30 -2.35 3.40
C PHE A 361 -2.34 -2.00 4.54
N PHE A 362 -1.05 -1.83 4.23
CA PHE A 362 0.00 -1.66 5.23
C PHE A 362 0.45 -0.20 5.44
N ASP A 363 0.10 0.75 4.58
CA ASP A 363 0.43 2.17 4.81
C ASP A 363 -0.39 2.76 5.99
N LEU A 364 0.03 3.91 6.53
CA LEU A 364 -0.74 4.66 7.54
C LEU A 364 -2.13 5.06 7.03
N SER A 365 -2.21 5.46 5.76
CA SER A 365 -3.42 5.93 5.08
C SER A 365 -4.01 4.88 4.13
N ALA A 366 -3.70 3.60 4.38
CA ALA A 366 -4.11 2.45 3.57
C ALA A 366 -5.63 2.37 3.34
N LEU A 367 -6.06 2.55 2.08
CA LEU A 367 -7.48 2.50 1.67
C LEU A 367 -8.18 1.20 2.09
N LEU A 368 -7.61 0.03 1.81
CA LEU A 368 -8.27 -1.26 2.07
C LEU A 368 -8.36 -1.57 3.56
N HIS A 369 -7.33 -1.20 4.33
CA HIS A 369 -7.41 -1.34 5.79
C HIS A 369 -8.43 -0.37 6.39
N GLY A 370 -8.46 0.89 5.92
CA GLY A 370 -9.47 1.86 6.34
C GLY A 370 -10.89 1.38 6.06
N LEU A 371 -11.15 0.87 4.85
CA LEU A 371 -12.43 0.30 4.47
C LEU A 371 -12.79 -0.94 5.29
N ALA A 372 -11.83 -1.84 5.54
CA ALA A 372 -12.07 -3.02 6.35
C ALA A 372 -12.47 -2.67 7.78
N THR A 373 -11.80 -1.69 8.41
CA THR A 373 -12.12 -1.21 9.75
C THR A 373 -13.47 -0.48 9.80
N GLU A 374 -13.71 0.45 8.87
CA GLU A 374 -14.95 1.23 8.79
C GLU A 374 -16.19 0.35 8.60
N ASN A 375 -16.09 -0.67 7.74
CA ASN A 375 -17.20 -1.56 7.41
C ASN A 375 -17.19 -2.85 8.24
N GLN A 376 -16.26 -2.97 9.20
CA GLN A 376 -16.07 -4.17 10.04
C GLN A 376 -15.95 -5.46 9.23
N TRP A 377 -15.26 -5.40 8.09
CA TRP A 377 -15.07 -6.55 7.22
C TRP A 377 -14.11 -7.56 7.84
N ARG A 378 -14.46 -8.82 7.70
CA ARG A 378 -13.60 -9.95 7.93
C ARG A 378 -12.78 -10.24 6.68
N VAL A 379 -11.53 -9.81 6.68
CA VAL A 379 -10.66 -9.87 5.49
C VAL A 379 -9.55 -10.90 5.63
N ALA A 380 -9.11 -11.50 4.53
CA ALA A 380 -7.86 -12.26 4.48
C ALA A 380 -6.85 -11.62 3.53
N VAL A 381 -5.56 -11.70 3.89
CA VAL A 381 -4.46 -11.05 3.16
C VAL A 381 -3.50 -12.09 2.60
N LEU A 382 -3.21 -12.01 1.31
CA LEU A 382 -2.15 -12.72 0.61
C LEU A 382 -1.06 -11.71 0.24
N ALA A 383 0.13 -11.81 0.82
CA ALA A 383 1.28 -10.99 0.45
C ALA A 383 2.27 -11.82 -0.37
N ASP A 384 2.26 -11.63 -1.70
CA ASP A 384 3.20 -12.26 -2.63
C ASP A 384 4.54 -11.53 -2.62
N GLU A 385 5.63 -12.26 -2.84
CA GLU A 385 7.01 -11.78 -2.74
C GLU A 385 7.27 -10.99 -1.44
N ALA A 386 6.71 -11.50 -0.33
CA ALA A 386 6.74 -10.91 1.01
C ALA A 386 8.15 -10.57 1.54
N HIS A 387 9.19 -11.10 0.91
CA HIS A 387 10.56 -10.72 1.19
C HIS A 387 10.82 -9.21 0.98
N ASN A 388 10.01 -8.54 0.15
CA ASN A 388 10.07 -7.10 -0.07
C ASN A 388 9.34 -6.29 1.02
N LEU A 389 8.47 -6.92 1.80
CA LEU A 389 7.57 -6.19 2.70
C LEU A 389 8.33 -5.43 3.79
N VAL A 390 9.46 -5.95 4.28
CA VAL A 390 10.32 -5.25 5.25
C VAL A 390 10.80 -3.91 4.70
N ASP A 391 11.45 -3.92 3.53
CA ASP A 391 12.00 -2.70 2.91
C ASP A 391 10.86 -1.73 2.50
N ARG A 392 9.72 -2.27 2.03
CA ARG A 392 8.54 -1.47 1.69
C ARG A 392 7.92 -0.82 2.93
N ALA A 393 7.82 -1.53 4.05
CA ALA A 393 7.29 -1.01 5.31
C ALA A 393 8.20 0.04 5.92
N ARG A 394 9.52 -0.19 5.94
CA ARG A 394 10.47 0.86 6.32
C ARG A 394 10.30 2.12 5.50
N GLY A 395 10.06 1.99 4.18
CA GLY A 395 9.74 3.13 3.32
C GLY A 395 8.43 3.84 3.66
N MET A 396 7.35 3.09 3.92
CA MET A 396 6.04 3.64 4.32
C MET A 396 6.11 4.40 5.65
N TYR A 397 6.95 3.95 6.58
CA TYR A 397 7.07 4.51 7.93
C TYR A 397 8.34 5.33 8.16
N SER A 398 9.01 5.77 7.09
CA SER A 398 10.12 6.73 7.18
C SER A 398 9.77 8.04 6.49
N ALA A 399 10.42 9.11 6.88
CA ALA A 399 10.24 10.43 6.29
C ALA A 399 11.56 11.23 6.27
N GLU A 400 11.71 12.11 5.29
CA GLU A 400 12.84 13.04 5.22
C GLU A 400 12.38 14.45 4.89
N LEU A 401 13.11 15.44 5.43
CA LEU A 401 12.96 16.84 5.08
C LEU A 401 14.32 17.42 4.68
N ASP A 402 14.36 18.10 3.54
CA ASP A 402 15.58 18.64 2.95
C ASP A 402 15.60 20.17 3.02
N GLN A 403 16.58 20.74 3.72
CA GLN A 403 16.65 22.19 3.95
C GLN A 403 16.94 22.98 2.66
N ILE A 404 17.64 22.38 1.69
CA ILE A 404 17.95 23.02 0.42
C ILE A 404 16.66 23.15 -0.41
N ALA A 405 15.87 22.08 -0.50
CA ALA A 405 14.55 22.09 -1.12
C ALA A 405 13.60 23.08 -0.42
N PHE A 406 13.56 23.05 0.91
CA PHE A 406 12.77 23.99 1.72
C PHE A 406 13.12 25.46 1.42
N ARG A 407 14.41 25.81 1.31
CA ARG A 407 14.84 27.17 0.97
C ARG A 407 14.45 27.59 -0.44
N ALA A 408 14.35 26.65 -1.38
CA ALA A 408 13.87 26.93 -2.73
C ALA A 408 12.37 27.30 -2.69
N VAL A 409 11.56 26.49 -2.03
CA VAL A 409 10.12 26.73 -1.82
C VAL A 409 9.88 28.05 -1.10
N LYS A 410 10.60 28.30 0.00
CA LYS A 410 10.50 29.52 0.83
C LYS A 410 10.64 30.84 0.04
N LYS A 411 11.31 30.85 -1.12
CA LYS A 411 11.45 32.06 -1.96
C LYS A 411 10.15 32.44 -2.66
N GLN A 412 9.26 31.48 -2.86
CA GLN A 412 8.06 31.60 -3.70
C GLN A 412 6.76 31.52 -2.87
N VAL A 413 6.87 31.40 -1.54
CA VAL A 413 5.68 31.26 -0.68
C VAL A 413 4.84 32.54 -0.65
N PRO A 414 3.51 32.41 -0.66
CA PRO A 414 2.58 33.50 -0.43
C PRO A 414 2.90 34.32 0.83
N LYS A 415 2.62 35.64 0.79
CA LYS A 415 2.87 36.56 1.92
C LYS A 415 2.30 36.06 3.27
N PRO A 416 1.07 35.50 3.34
CA PRO A 416 0.52 34.98 4.60
C PRO A 416 1.34 33.84 5.22
N LEU A 417 2.00 33.03 4.39
CA LEU A 417 2.78 31.87 4.83
C LEU A 417 4.21 32.22 5.26
N LYS A 418 4.72 33.37 4.82
CA LYS A 418 6.12 33.78 5.03
C LYS A 418 6.55 33.71 6.50
N GLY A 419 5.71 34.17 7.43
CA GLY A 419 6.02 34.16 8.86
C GLY A 419 6.21 32.75 9.43
N ALA A 420 5.38 31.78 9.00
CA ALA A 420 5.50 30.40 9.44
C ALA A 420 6.74 29.72 8.84
N PHE A 421 7.03 29.95 7.55
CA PHE A 421 8.27 29.49 6.91
C PHE A 421 9.52 30.09 7.57
N ASP A 422 9.50 31.38 7.94
CA ASP A 422 10.62 32.02 8.64
C ASP A 422 10.83 31.42 10.05
N ARG A 423 9.74 31.08 10.77
CA ARG A 423 9.83 30.37 12.06
C ARG A 423 10.48 28.99 11.91
N LEU A 424 10.01 28.15 10.98
CA LEU A 424 10.58 26.83 10.74
C LEU A 424 12.06 26.95 10.33
N HIS A 425 12.40 27.89 9.45
CA HIS A 425 13.78 28.10 9.02
C HIS A 425 14.70 28.48 10.19
N ARG A 426 14.24 29.32 11.13
CA ARG A 426 15.01 29.69 12.33
C ARG A 426 15.26 28.47 13.21
N GLN A 427 14.25 27.65 13.48
CA GLN A 427 14.42 26.44 14.29
C GLN A 427 15.34 25.42 13.61
N TRP A 428 15.23 25.27 12.29
CA TRP A 428 16.13 24.41 11.53
C TRP A 428 17.59 24.91 11.57
N ASN A 429 17.83 26.21 11.45
CA ASN A 429 19.18 26.76 11.56
C ASN A 429 19.74 26.68 12.99
N ALA A 430 18.90 26.83 14.02
CA ALA A 430 19.30 26.62 15.41
C ALA A 430 19.76 25.17 15.62
N LEU A 431 18.95 24.21 15.17
CA LEU A 431 19.29 22.79 15.18
C LEU A 431 20.65 22.52 14.49
N ASN A 432 20.88 23.08 13.30
CA ASN A 432 22.17 22.91 12.61
C ASN A 432 23.34 23.52 13.39
N LYS A 433 23.15 24.67 14.05
CA LYS A 433 24.20 25.34 14.81
C LYS A 433 24.56 24.57 16.08
N ASP A 434 23.54 24.09 16.81
CA ASP A 434 23.74 23.29 18.02
C ASP A 434 24.47 21.98 17.66
N GLN A 435 24.14 21.41 16.50
CA GLN A 435 24.88 20.29 15.92
C GLN A 435 26.34 20.69 15.65
N GLU A 436 26.60 21.66 14.78
CA GLU A 436 27.98 22.09 14.44
C GLU A 436 28.84 22.34 15.68
N ALA A 437 28.27 22.94 16.74
CA ALA A 437 28.95 23.17 18.01
C ALA A 437 29.32 21.88 18.76
N ALA A 438 28.45 20.86 18.74
CA ALA A 438 28.68 19.60 19.45
C ALA A 438 29.75 18.73 18.78
N GLN A 439 29.79 18.68 17.44
CA GLN A 439 30.69 17.80 16.67
C GLN A 439 31.06 18.43 15.31
N PRO A 440 32.02 19.35 15.22
CA PRO A 440 32.25 20.17 14.02
C PRO A 440 32.67 19.39 12.76
N ASP A 441 33.27 18.20 12.92
CA ASP A 441 33.87 17.43 11.81
C ASP A 441 33.01 16.22 11.35
N GLN A 442 31.72 16.16 11.73
CA GLN A 442 30.83 15.06 11.33
C GLN A 442 29.65 15.53 10.47
N ASP A 443 29.58 14.99 9.26
CA ASP A 443 28.49 15.23 8.30
C ASP A 443 27.22 14.45 8.62
N TYR A 444 27.32 13.26 9.23
CA TYR A 444 26.18 12.41 9.60
C TYR A 444 26.08 12.28 11.11
N ARG A 445 24.87 12.39 11.66
CA ARG A 445 24.63 12.37 13.11
C ARG A 445 23.32 11.71 13.46
N VAL A 446 23.31 10.95 14.55
CA VAL A 446 22.10 10.41 15.17
C VAL A 446 21.80 11.22 16.42
N HIS A 447 20.52 11.40 16.68
CA HIS A 447 20.00 12.08 17.86
C HIS A 447 19.10 11.11 18.62
N ASP A 448 19.01 11.31 19.94
CA ASP A 448 18.14 10.49 20.78
C ASP A 448 16.67 10.74 20.42
N ASP A 449 16.28 12.03 20.33
CA ASP A 449 14.90 12.45 20.07
C ASP A 449 14.76 13.41 18.87
N PRO A 450 13.59 13.40 18.20
CA PRO A 450 13.19 14.47 17.29
C PRO A 450 13.10 15.84 17.99
N PRO A 451 13.64 16.92 17.40
CA PRO A 451 13.75 18.22 18.05
C PRO A 451 12.38 18.89 18.21
N GLN A 452 11.91 18.98 19.45
CA GLN A 452 10.57 19.47 19.79
C GLN A 452 10.29 20.89 19.29
N ALA A 453 11.26 21.80 19.40
CA ALA A 453 11.10 23.17 18.90
C ALA A 453 10.92 23.23 17.37
N PHE A 454 11.57 22.33 16.64
CA PHE A 454 11.40 22.19 15.19
C PHE A 454 10.04 21.60 14.86
N LEU A 455 9.63 20.52 15.53
CA LEU A 455 8.32 19.89 15.32
C LEU A 455 7.16 20.83 15.60
N LEU A 456 7.25 21.64 16.66
CA LEU A 456 6.25 22.68 16.95
C LEU A 456 6.18 23.73 15.83
N ALA A 457 7.33 24.18 15.32
CA ALA A 457 7.35 25.12 14.20
C ALA A 457 6.83 24.48 12.90
N LEU A 458 7.06 23.18 12.70
CA LEU A 458 6.55 22.41 11.56
C LEU A 458 5.02 22.27 11.64
N GLN A 459 4.48 21.93 12.81
CA GLN A 459 3.04 21.88 13.06
C GLN A 459 2.37 23.23 12.77
N GLN A 460 2.95 24.34 13.27
CA GLN A 460 2.46 25.68 13.00
C GLN A 460 2.53 26.04 11.51
N LEU A 461 3.55 25.57 10.79
CA LEU A 461 3.63 25.73 9.35
C LEU A 461 2.53 24.96 8.64
N LEU A 462 2.33 23.69 8.99
CA LEU A 462 1.27 22.86 8.43
C LEU A 462 -0.08 23.52 8.65
N ALA A 463 -0.38 24.00 9.85
CA ALA A 463 -1.59 24.75 10.16
C ALA A 463 -1.73 26.04 9.31
N ALA A 464 -0.66 26.81 9.14
CA ALA A 464 -0.71 28.03 8.31
C ALA A 464 -0.95 27.73 6.83
N VAL A 465 -0.29 26.69 6.27
CA VAL A 465 -0.54 26.24 4.90
C VAL A 465 -1.98 25.75 4.75
N ASN A 466 -2.47 25.03 5.75
CA ASN A 466 -3.83 24.54 5.83
C ASN A 466 -4.87 25.69 5.77
N ASP A 467 -4.67 26.70 6.60
CA ASP A 467 -5.52 27.91 6.63
C ASP A 467 -5.41 28.70 5.31
N HIS A 468 -4.25 28.71 4.66
CA HIS A 468 -4.09 29.39 3.37
C HIS A 468 -4.81 28.66 2.22
N MET A 469 -4.68 27.33 2.12
CA MET A 469 -5.39 26.51 1.11
C MET A 469 -6.90 26.59 1.29
N ALA A 470 -7.34 26.70 2.53
CA ALA A 470 -8.72 26.96 2.87
C ALA A 470 -9.22 28.34 2.43
N GLU A 471 -8.34 29.34 2.52
CA GLU A 471 -8.63 30.71 2.12
C GLU A 471 -8.50 30.95 0.61
N HIS A 472 -7.83 30.07 -0.13
CA HIS A 472 -7.47 30.25 -1.54
C HIS A 472 -7.70 28.92 -2.28
N PRO A 473 -8.78 28.81 -3.06
CA PRO A 473 -9.12 27.57 -3.75
C PRO A 473 -8.19 27.25 -4.93
N GLU A 474 -7.31 28.19 -5.32
CA GLU A 474 -6.29 27.93 -6.32
C GLU A 474 -5.29 26.87 -5.84
N PRO A 475 -4.84 25.97 -6.74
CA PRO A 475 -3.82 25.01 -6.39
C PRO A 475 -2.53 25.73 -5.97
N LEU A 476 -1.91 25.23 -4.90
CA LEU A 476 -0.57 25.66 -4.52
C LEU A 476 0.42 25.35 -5.66
N ASP A 477 1.49 26.12 -5.72
CA ASP A 477 2.64 25.78 -6.55
C ASP A 477 3.09 24.32 -6.33
N GLY A 478 3.56 23.65 -7.38
CA GLY A 478 3.89 22.23 -7.34
C GLY A 478 4.99 21.89 -6.33
N ASP A 479 6.01 22.74 -6.19
CA ASP A 479 7.10 22.52 -5.23
C ASP A 479 6.63 22.76 -3.79
N LEU A 480 5.76 23.76 -3.59
CA LEU A 480 5.13 24.01 -2.29
C LEU A 480 4.21 22.86 -1.88
N THR A 481 3.41 22.34 -2.81
CA THR A 481 2.52 21.19 -2.60
C THR A 481 3.32 19.96 -2.18
N ARG A 482 4.41 19.66 -2.91
CA ARG A 482 5.29 18.54 -2.59
C ARG A 482 5.91 18.70 -1.20
N PHE A 483 6.49 19.86 -0.90
CA PHE A 483 7.08 20.12 0.42
C PHE A 483 6.03 20.01 1.54
N TYR A 484 4.81 20.50 1.32
CA TYR A 484 3.72 20.38 2.29
C TYR A 484 3.37 18.91 2.59
N PHE A 485 3.28 18.04 1.57
CA PHE A 485 3.03 16.62 1.78
C PHE A 485 4.21 15.91 2.45
N ASP A 486 5.45 16.24 2.09
CA ASP A 486 6.65 15.72 2.75
C ASP A 486 6.67 16.15 4.23
N ALA A 487 6.33 17.41 4.52
CA ALA A 487 6.21 17.96 5.88
C ALA A 487 5.10 17.29 6.69
N LEU A 488 3.93 17.06 6.08
CA LEU A 488 2.81 16.38 6.72
C LEU A 488 3.14 14.92 7.03
N HIS A 489 3.80 14.22 6.10
CA HIS A 489 4.27 12.86 6.32
C HIS A 489 5.34 12.83 7.42
N PHE A 490 6.33 13.72 7.37
CA PHE A 490 7.36 13.83 8.40
C PHE A 490 6.78 14.08 9.78
N TYR A 491 5.83 15.01 9.90
CA TYR A 491 5.17 15.28 11.18
C TYR A 491 4.43 14.05 11.71
N ARG A 492 3.65 13.36 10.86
CA ARG A 492 2.95 12.12 11.25
C ARG A 492 3.89 11.00 11.66
N ILE A 493 5.03 10.82 10.97
CA ILE A 493 6.04 9.83 11.37
C ILE A 493 6.70 10.24 12.69
N ALA A 494 6.92 11.53 12.94
CA ALA A 494 7.47 12.00 14.21
C ALA A 494 6.57 11.68 15.40
N GLU A 495 5.24 11.67 15.21
CA GLU A 495 4.27 11.27 16.25
C GLU A 495 4.32 9.76 16.57
N LEU A 496 4.88 8.95 15.67
CA LEU A 496 5.07 7.51 15.84
C LEU A 496 6.47 7.15 16.36
N PHE A 497 7.32 8.14 16.60
CA PHE A 497 8.71 7.91 16.96
C PHE A 497 8.81 7.15 18.28
N ASP A 498 9.58 6.07 18.24
CA ASP A 498 9.88 5.16 19.35
C ASP A 498 11.36 4.82 19.24
N ASP A 499 12.12 5.06 20.31
CA ASP A 499 13.59 4.97 20.32
C ASP A 499 14.06 3.59 19.83
N ASP A 500 13.38 2.53 20.23
CA ASP A 500 13.78 1.18 19.89
C ASP A 500 13.62 0.88 18.40
N ALA A 501 12.51 1.33 17.80
CA ALA A 501 12.13 1.00 16.42
C ALA A 501 12.53 2.06 15.38
N PHE A 502 12.93 3.26 15.79
CA PHE A 502 13.24 4.39 14.91
C PHE A 502 14.65 4.97 15.12
N LEU A 503 15.09 5.73 14.13
CA LEU A 503 16.27 6.59 14.19
C LEU A 503 15.88 7.99 13.73
N PHE A 504 16.27 9.00 14.51
CA PHE A 504 16.29 10.37 14.04
C PHE A 504 17.73 10.77 13.73
N ASP A 505 18.02 11.05 12.45
CA ASP A 505 19.34 11.45 12.00
C ASP A 505 19.34 12.74 11.17
N SER A 506 20.49 13.39 11.13
CA SER A 506 20.77 14.51 10.24
C SER A 506 22.01 14.28 9.40
N GLU A 507 21.93 14.68 8.13
CA GLU A 507 23.02 14.65 7.16
C GLU A 507 23.28 16.06 6.62
N GLN A 508 24.51 16.56 6.77
CA GLN A 508 24.95 17.81 6.15
C GLN A 508 25.15 17.62 4.65
N ARG A 509 24.58 18.52 3.86
CA ARG A 509 24.63 18.49 2.41
C ARG A 509 25.23 19.77 1.87
N THR A 510 26.33 19.62 1.14
CA THR A 510 26.99 20.71 0.41
C THR A 510 26.72 20.56 -1.08
N PRO A 511 25.79 21.34 -1.66
CA PRO A 511 25.52 21.26 -3.09
C PRO A 511 26.68 21.85 -3.90
N ALA A 512 26.85 21.41 -5.15
CA ALA A 512 27.88 21.95 -6.05
C ALA A 512 27.73 23.47 -6.31
N ARG A 513 26.50 23.98 -6.21
CA ARG A 513 26.17 25.41 -6.22
C ARG A 513 25.09 25.69 -5.19
N GLY A 514 25.25 26.75 -4.40
CA GLY A 514 24.29 27.17 -3.38
C GLY A 514 24.85 27.10 -1.96
N ARG A 515 23.98 27.38 -0.97
CA ARG A 515 24.36 27.31 0.44
C ARG A 515 24.23 25.88 0.96
N PRO A 516 25.16 25.39 1.80
CA PRO A 516 25.01 24.13 2.52
C PRO A 516 23.72 24.11 3.34
N GLY A 517 23.15 22.92 3.52
CA GLY A 517 22.00 22.72 4.40
C GLY A 517 21.93 21.28 4.85
N SER A 518 21.09 21.00 5.84
CA SER A 518 20.93 19.65 6.37
C SER A 518 19.71 18.94 5.78
N ARG A 519 19.75 17.62 5.80
CA ARG A 519 18.59 16.75 5.64
C ARG A 519 18.30 16.10 6.97
N LEU A 520 17.05 16.19 7.43
CA LEU A 520 16.57 15.52 8.62
C LEU A 520 15.82 14.25 8.20
N CYS A 521 16.09 13.12 8.86
CA CYS A 521 15.48 11.84 8.53
C CYS A 521 14.90 11.18 9.78
N LEU A 522 13.65 10.74 9.68
CA LEU A 522 13.04 9.79 10.58
C LEU A 522 13.04 8.44 9.86
N ARG A 523 13.85 7.50 10.33
CA ARG A 523 14.00 6.18 9.71
C ARG A 523 13.38 5.15 10.62
N ASN A 524 12.35 4.46 10.12
CA ASN A 524 11.90 3.25 10.78
C ASN A 524 12.92 2.13 10.52
N VAL A 525 13.51 1.61 11.60
CA VAL A 525 14.44 0.48 11.59
C VAL A 525 13.66 -0.83 11.66
N VAL A 526 12.63 -0.89 12.49
CA VAL A 526 11.80 -2.08 12.71
C VAL A 526 10.32 -1.70 12.57
N PRO A 527 9.64 -2.10 11.49
CA PRO A 527 8.24 -1.72 11.27
C PRO A 527 7.24 -2.59 12.06
N ALA A 528 7.73 -3.56 12.82
CA ALA A 528 6.95 -4.59 13.51
C ALA A 528 5.74 -4.04 14.29
N ALA A 529 5.96 -3.05 15.16
CA ALA A 529 4.90 -2.47 15.99
C ALA A 529 3.78 -1.79 15.17
N LEU A 530 4.10 -1.30 13.97
CA LEU A 530 3.16 -0.60 13.09
C LEU A 530 2.39 -1.59 12.20
N LEU A 531 3.00 -2.74 11.89
CA LEU A 531 2.41 -3.78 11.05
C LEU A 531 1.61 -4.80 11.87
N ALA A 532 1.97 -5.07 13.12
CA ALA A 532 1.29 -6.04 13.97
C ALA A 532 -0.24 -5.79 14.05
N PRO A 533 -0.74 -4.56 14.30
CA PRO A 533 -2.18 -4.29 14.29
C PRO A 533 -2.85 -4.56 12.93
N ARG A 534 -2.10 -4.42 11.82
CA ARG A 534 -2.61 -4.74 10.48
C ARG A 534 -2.81 -6.25 10.32
N PHE A 535 -1.85 -7.05 10.78
CA PHE A 535 -1.98 -8.52 10.76
C PHE A 535 -3.05 -9.02 11.71
N GLU A 536 -3.17 -8.45 12.91
CA GLU A 536 -4.21 -8.80 13.89
C GLU A 536 -5.63 -8.45 13.39
N SER A 537 -5.78 -7.36 12.65
CA SER A 537 -7.06 -6.99 12.04
C SER A 537 -7.52 -7.94 10.92
N ALA A 538 -6.59 -8.70 10.34
CA ALA A 538 -6.90 -9.66 9.29
C ALA A 538 -7.34 -11.00 9.90
N ALA A 539 -8.42 -11.57 9.38
CA ALA A 539 -8.89 -12.89 9.81
C ALA A 539 -7.90 -14.00 9.47
N ALA A 540 -7.07 -13.82 8.44
CA ALA A 540 -5.93 -14.66 8.11
C ALA A 540 -4.92 -13.86 7.28
N ALA A 541 -3.63 -14.12 7.46
CA ALA A 541 -2.57 -13.49 6.68
C ALA A 541 -1.57 -14.53 6.18
N VAL A 542 -1.33 -14.60 4.87
CA VAL A 542 -0.35 -15.50 4.26
C VAL A 542 0.70 -14.67 3.57
N LEU A 543 1.92 -14.74 4.05
CA LEU A 543 3.09 -14.10 3.47
C LEU A 543 3.91 -15.18 2.78
N PHE A 544 4.09 -15.07 1.47
CA PHE A 544 4.76 -16.10 0.69
C PHE A 544 5.78 -15.54 -0.30
N SER A 545 6.87 -16.29 -0.50
CA SER A 545 8.02 -15.85 -1.30
C SER A 545 9.00 -17.02 -1.48
N ALA A 546 9.87 -16.95 -2.48
CA ALA A 546 10.92 -17.96 -2.68
C ALA A 546 12.11 -17.85 -1.70
N THR A 547 12.22 -16.72 -0.98
CA THR A 547 13.39 -16.40 -0.15
C THR A 547 12.96 -15.78 1.17
N LEU A 548 12.35 -16.58 2.05
CA LEU A 548 11.93 -16.18 3.40
C LEU A 548 12.75 -16.80 4.53
N SER A 549 13.81 -17.54 4.21
CA SER A 549 14.76 -18.04 5.19
C SER A 549 15.83 -16.98 5.52
N PRO A 550 16.15 -16.75 6.80
CA PRO A 550 15.55 -17.35 7.99
C PRO A 550 14.16 -16.79 8.32
N ALA A 551 13.23 -17.66 8.73
CA ALA A 551 11.86 -17.28 9.07
C ALA A 551 11.79 -16.20 10.17
N ARG A 552 12.63 -16.36 11.20
CA ARG A 552 12.68 -15.46 12.36
C ARG A 552 13.02 -14.02 11.98
N TYR A 553 13.90 -13.81 11.00
CA TYR A 553 14.21 -12.47 10.50
C TYR A 553 12.96 -11.71 10.01
N TYR A 554 12.07 -12.40 9.30
CA TYR A 554 10.82 -11.79 8.83
C TYR A 554 9.78 -11.68 9.93
N ALA A 555 9.67 -12.69 10.81
CA ALA A 555 8.75 -12.63 11.95
C ALA A 555 9.06 -11.42 12.85
N ASP A 556 10.33 -11.25 13.22
CA ASP A 556 10.81 -10.16 14.07
C ASP A 556 10.57 -8.78 13.42
N LEU A 557 10.97 -8.60 12.16
CA LEU A 557 10.89 -7.29 11.50
C LEU A 557 9.47 -6.90 11.08
N LEU A 558 8.60 -7.87 10.82
CA LEU A 558 7.21 -7.62 10.42
C LEU A 558 6.24 -7.64 11.61
N GLY A 559 6.69 -8.02 12.82
CA GLY A 559 5.83 -8.11 13.99
C GLY A 559 4.77 -9.20 13.83
N LEU A 560 5.15 -10.34 13.25
CA LEU A 560 4.23 -11.47 13.11
C LEU A 560 3.96 -12.09 14.49
N PRO A 561 2.73 -12.52 14.81
CA PRO A 561 2.42 -13.15 16.09
C PRO A 561 3.26 -14.42 16.32
N ASP A 562 3.58 -14.76 17.56
CA ASP A 562 4.32 -15.99 17.91
C ASP A 562 3.62 -17.28 17.42
N SER A 563 2.29 -17.21 17.26
CA SER A 563 1.47 -18.30 16.72
C SER A 563 1.56 -18.47 15.19
N THR A 564 2.38 -17.65 14.51
CA THR A 564 2.58 -17.69 13.07
C THR A 564 3.16 -19.04 12.65
N ALA A 565 2.46 -19.71 11.74
CA ALA A 565 2.96 -20.96 11.17
C ALA A 565 4.11 -20.68 10.18
N TRP A 566 5.07 -21.60 10.11
CA TRP A 566 6.13 -21.59 9.10
C TRP A 566 6.04 -22.85 8.24
N VAL A 567 6.14 -22.68 6.92
CA VAL A 567 6.31 -23.79 5.99
C VAL A 567 7.44 -23.49 5.01
N ASP A 568 8.36 -24.45 4.85
CA ASP A 568 9.38 -24.45 3.79
C ASP A 568 9.02 -25.54 2.79
N VAL A 569 8.46 -25.13 1.66
CA VAL A 569 7.95 -26.05 0.64
C VAL A 569 9.13 -26.64 -0.13
N PRO A 570 9.22 -27.99 -0.25
CA PRO A 570 10.29 -28.62 -1.01
C PRO A 570 10.37 -28.10 -2.44
N SER A 571 11.60 -27.92 -2.93
CA SER A 571 11.86 -27.56 -4.32
C SER A 571 11.38 -28.66 -5.26
N PRO A 572 10.71 -28.30 -6.38
CA PRO A 572 10.41 -29.26 -7.44
C PRO A 572 11.67 -29.62 -8.26
N PHE A 573 12.76 -28.87 -8.09
CA PHE A 573 14.00 -29.02 -8.82
C PHE A 573 14.95 -30.00 -8.13
N ARG A 574 15.68 -30.75 -8.94
CA ARG A 574 16.72 -31.67 -8.50
C ARG A 574 18.08 -30.99 -8.52
N ALA A 575 18.95 -31.36 -7.59
CA ALA A 575 20.27 -30.74 -7.44
C ALA A 575 21.14 -30.88 -8.72
N GLU A 576 20.96 -31.95 -9.50
CA GLU A 576 21.71 -32.23 -10.72
C GLU A 576 21.40 -31.23 -11.85
N GLN A 577 20.26 -30.52 -11.77
CA GLN A 577 19.87 -29.52 -12.76
C GLN A 577 20.71 -28.24 -12.65
N LEU A 578 21.21 -27.93 -11.46
CA LEU A 578 21.92 -26.69 -11.19
C LEU A 578 23.27 -26.98 -10.56
N GLN A 579 24.33 -26.86 -11.34
CA GLN A 579 25.68 -26.95 -10.81
C GLN A 579 26.03 -25.66 -10.09
N VAL A 580 26.15 -25.69 -8.76
CA VAL A 580 26.52 -24.51 -7.95
C VAL A 580 27.97 -24.65 -7.53
N ARG A 581 28.84 -23.76 -8.02
CA ARG A 581 30.28 -23.80 -7.76
C ARG A 581 30.72 -22.58 -6.97
N ILE A 582 31.55 -22.76 -5.95
CA ILE A 582 32.14 -21.65 -5.20
C ILE A 582 33.57 -21.38 -5.65
N ALA A 583 33.85 -20.15 -6.10
CA ALA A 583 35.22 -19.71 -6.38
C ALA A 583 35.94 -19.27 -5.08
N ARG A 584 36.34 -20.25 -4.27
CA ARG A 584 36.91 -20.04 -2.91
C ARG A 584 38.23 -19.26 -2.86
N ARG A 585 38.90 -19.09 -4.01
CA ARG A 585 40.19 -18.40 -4.13
C ARG A 585 40.06 -16.94 -4.56
N ILE A 586 38.84 -16.44 -4.76
CA ILE A 586 38.58 -15.06 -5.19
C ILE A 586 37.92 -14.33 -4.02
N SER A 587 38.43 -13.14 -3.67
CA SER A 587 37.80 -12.22 -2.71
C SER A 587 37.25 -11.02 -3.47
N THR A 588 35.98 -10.66 -3.21
CA THR A 588 35.32 -9.48 -3.82
C THR A 588 35.19 -8.31 -2.84
N ARG A 589 35.87 -8.39 -1.68
CA ARG A 589 35.95 -7.30 -0.71
C ARG A 589 36.60 -6.07 -1.35
N TYR A 590 36.23 -4.88 -0.88
CA TYR A 590 36.65 -3.61 -1.46
C TYR A 590 38.17 -3.54 -1.75
N ARG A 591 39.01 -3.91 -0.76
CA ARG A 591 40.47 -3.93 -0.88
C ARG A 591 41.03 -4.89 -1.93
N ASP A 592 40.31 -5.98 -2.22
CA ASP A 592 40.77 -7.06 -3.11
C ASP A 592 40.19 -6.93 -4.53
N ARG A 593 39.25 -5.98 -4.75
CA ARG A 593 38.50 -5.85 -6.02
C ARG A 593 39.42 -5.75 -7.23
N GLN A 594 40.49 -4.94 -7.17
CA GLN A 594 41.41 -4.81 -8.31
C GLN A 594 42.08 -6.15 -8.66
N ALA A 595 42.56 -6.88 -7.65
CA ALA A 595 43.22 -8.17 -7.84
C ALA A 595 42.25 -9.28 -8.30
N SER A 596 40.96 -9.15 -7.98
CA SER A 596 39.93 -10.11 -8.36
C SER A 596 39.50 -10.07 -9.83
N LEU A 597 39.72 -8.96 -10.55
CA LEU A 597 39.18 -8.73 -11.90
C LEU A 597 39.65 -9.77 -12.93
N ALA A 598 40.96 -10.02 -12.99
CA ALA A 598 41.52 -10.98 -13.94
C ALA A 598 41.10 -12.44 -13.65
N PRO A 599 41.12 -12.92 -12.38
CA PRO A 599 40.55 -14.22 -12.03
C PRO A 599 39.05 -14.36 -12.39
N ILE A 600 38.24 -13.32 -12.14
CA ILE A 600 36.82 -13.31 -12.50
C ILE A 600 36.65 -13.40 -14.01
N ALA A 601 37.38 -12.60 -14.79
CA ALA A 601 37.30 -12.61 -16.24
C ALA A 601 37.70 -13.96 -16.84
N THR A 602 38.75 -14.58 -16.28
CA THR A 602 39.19 -15.93 -16.65
C THR A 602 38.08 -16.95 -16.40
N LEU A 603 37.51 -16.96 -15.18
CA LEU A 603 36.45 -17.89 -14.79
C LEU A 603 35.21 -17.77 -15.69
N ILE A 604 34.77 -16.55 -15.98
CA ILE A 604 33.61 -16.30 -16.85
C ILE A 604 33.90 -16.82 -18.27
N GLY A 605 35.07 -16.50 -18.82
CA GLY A 605 35.42 -16.85 -20.20
C GLY A 605 35.62 -18.35 -20.40
N GLU A 606 36.28 -19.02 -19.43
CA GLU A 606 36.44 -20.48 -19.45
C GLU A 606 35.09 -21.19 -19.36
N GLN A 607 34.20 -20.75 -18.45
CA GLN A 607 32.86 -21.32 -18.35
C GLN A 607 32.05 -21.12 -19.65
N TYR A 608 32.14 -19.93 -20.26
CA TYR A 608 31.49 -19.66 -21.53
C TYR A 608 32.02 -20.56 -22.65
N ARG A 609 33.35 -20.73 -22.76
CA ARG A 609 33.98 -21.59 -23.78
C ARG A 609 33.60 -23.06 -23.62
N GLN A 610 33.42 -23.54 -22.38
CA GLN A 610 32.98 -24.91 -22.11
C GLN A 610 31.54 -25.15 -22.57
N ARG A 611 30.65 -24.16 -22.44
CA ARG A 611 29.25 -24.25 -22.85
C ARG A 611 28.75 -22.88 -23.34
N PRO A 612 28.88 -22.56 -24.64
CA PRO A 612 28.36 -21.31 -25.18
C PRO A 612 26.84 -21.19 -24.98
N GLY A 613 26.38 -19.96 -24.75
CA GLY A 613 24.97 -19.64 -24.57
C GLY A 613 24.80 -18.33 -23.80
N ASN A 614 23.60 -18.10 -23.27
CA ASN A 614 23.30 -16.88 -22.51
C ASN A 614 23.70 -16.99 -21.03
N TYR A 615 24.51 -16.04 -20.58
CA TYR A 615 24.92 -15.91 -19.18
C TYR A 615 24.63 -14.51 -18.64
N LEU A 616 24.46 -14.42 -17.32
CA LEU A 616 24.29 -13.14 -16.63
C LEU A 616 25.27 -13.05 -15.44
N ALA A 617 26.11 -12.01 -15.45
CA ALA A 617 27.11 -11.74 -14.42
C ALA A 617 26.68 -10.56 -13.55
N PHE A 618 26.63 -10.77 -12.23
CA PHE A 618 26.16 -9.82 -11.24
C PHE A 618 27.30 -9.28 -10.37
N PHE A 619 27.35 -7.95 -10.22
CA PHE A 619 28.38 -7.23 -9.47
C PHE A 619 27.75 -6.33 -8.39
N SER A 620 28.54 -5.93 -7.39
CA SER A 620 28.06 -5.11 -6.26
C SER A 620 27.80 -3.64 -6.58
N SER A 621 28.36 -3.12 -7.67
CA SER A 621 28.25 -1.70 -8.05
C SER A 621 28.56 -1.52 -9.52
N TYR A 622 28.10 -0.40 -10.10
CA TYR A 622 28.44 -0.01 -11.48
C TYR A 622 29.95 0.12 -11.69
N ASP A 623 30.69 0.75 -10.76
CA ASP A 623 32.16 0.84 -10.86
C ASP A 623 32.84 -0.52 -10.99
N TYR A 624 32.41 -1.49 -10.18
CA TYR A 624 33.01 -2.82 -10.21
C TYR A 624 32.60 -3.61 -11.46
N LEU A 625 31.36 -3.43 -11.91
CA LEU A 625 30.85 -3.94 -13.17
C LEU A 625 31.68 -3.42 -14.35
N ASP A 626 31.85 -2.10 -14.46
CA ASP A 626 32.56 -1.45 -15.56
C ASP A 626 34.01 -1.96 -15.66
N ARG A 627 34.70 -2.05 -14.52
CA ARG A 627 36.08 -2.58 -14.43
C ARG A 627 36.17 -4.07 -14.79
N ALA A 628 35.20 -4.87 -14.37
CA ALA A 628 35.15 -6.29 -14.70
C ALA A 628 34.86 -6.51 -16.19
N LEU A 629 33.94 -5.71 -16.76
CA LEU A 629 33.62 -5.73 -18.19
C LEU A 629 34.83 -5.33 -19.05
N GLU A 630 35.57 -4.30 -18.65
CA GLU A 630 36.79 -3.88 -19.33
C GLU A 630 37.86 -4.98 -19.31
N ALA A 631 38.11 -5.55 -18.12
CA ALA A 631 39.04 -6.67 -17.97
C ALA A 631 38.63 -7.89 -18.82
N PHE A 632 37.33 -8.19 -18.86
CA PHE A 632 36.77 -9.28 -19.65
C PHE A 632 36.94 -9.05 -21.16
N ARG A 633 36.57 -7.88 -21.67
CA ARG A 633 36.72 -7.53 -23.09
C ARG A 633 38.17 -7.61 -23.57
N ARG A 634 39.12 -7.23 -22.70
CA ARG A 634 40.56 -7.32 -23.01
C ARG A 634 41.04 -8.76 -23.09
N GLN A 635 40.55 -9.64 -22.22
CA GLN A 635 41.00 -11.04 -22.15
C GLN A 635 40.26 -11.95 -23.14
N TRP A 636 38.98 -11.66 -23.44
CA TRP A 636 38.10 -12.49 -24.26
C TRP A 636 37.33 -11.64 -25.30
N PRO A 637 38.02 -11.02 -26.27
CA PRO A 637 37.40 -10.07 -27.21
C PRO A 637 36.34 -10.69 -28.13
N ASP A 638 36.39 -12.02 -28.36
CA ASP A 638 35.47 -12.72 -29.25
C ASP A 638 34.12 -13.06 -28.60
N ILE A 639 33.99 -12.94 -27.27
CA ILE A 639 32.75 -13.31 -26.56
C ILE A 639 31.79 -12.12 -26.58
N PRO A 640 30.54 -12.29 -27.08
CA PRO A 640 29.56 -11.21 -27.07
C PRO A 640 29.21 -10.78 -25.64
N VAL A 641 29.27 -9.47 -25.37
CA VAL A 641 28.91 -8.90 -24.07
C VAL A 641 28.06 -7.65 -24.18
N TRP A 642 27.19 -7.45 -23.19
CA TRP A 642 26.43 -6.22 -23.00
C TRP A 642 26.28 -5.93 -21.51
N ALA A 643 25.99 -4.68 -21.16
CA ALA A 643 26.00 -4.24 -19.77
C ALA A 643 24.80 -3.34 -19.44
N GLN A 644 24.37 -3.44 -18.18
CA GLN A 644 23.40 -2.53 -17.59
C GLN A 644 24.02 -1.13 -17.47
N GLU A 645 23.30 -0.12 -17.94
CA GLU A 645 23.69 1.27 -17.77
C GLU A 645 23.14 1.87 -16.46
N ARG A 646 23.78 2.93 -15.95
CA ARG A 646 23.40 3.57 -14.68
C ARG A 646 21.96 4.09 -14.65
N ARG A 647 21.44 4.49 -15.80
CA ARG A 647 20.07 4.98 -15.98
C ARG A 647 19.48 4.30 -17.21
N MET A 648 18.67 3.27 -16.98
CA MET A 648 17.88 2.65 -18.04
C MET A 648 16.42 3.00 -17.80
N ASP A 649 15.80 3.62 -18.81
CA ASP A 649 14.35 3.68 -18.93
C ASP A 649 13.78 2.27 -19.22
N GLU A 650 12.46 2.16 -19.27
CA GLU A 650 11.82 0.86 -19.45
C GLU A 650 12.15 0.23 -20.81
N THR A 651 12.27 1.05 -21.86
CA THR A 651 12.64 0.60 -23.20
C THR A 651 14.05 0.01 -23.23
N ALA A 652 15.03 0.68 -22.63
CA ALA A 652 16.42 0.20 -22.55
C ALA A 652 16.51 -1.08 -21.70
N ARG A 653 15.72 -1.20 -20.62
CA ARG A 653 15.64 -2.43 -19.82
C ARG A 653 15.10 -3.59 -20.64
N GLN A 654 14.03 -3.36 -21.40
CA GLN A 654 13.48 -4.38 -22.27
C GLN A 654 14.48 -4.80 -23.34
N ALA A 655 15.16 -3.85 -23.99
CA ALA A 655 16.20 -4.13 -24.98
C ALA A 655 17.39 -4.94 -24.40
N PHE A 656 17.73 -4.74 -23.12
CA PHE A 656 18.73 -5.56 -22.42
C PHE A 656 18.25 -7.01 -22.27
N LEU A 657 16.98 -7.21 -21.92
CA LEU A 657 16.37 -8.52 -21.72
C LEU A 657 16.09 -9.27 -23.02
N ASP A 658 15.76 -8.56 -24.10
CA ASP A 658 15.47 -9.14 -25.41
C ASP A 658 16.68 -9.85 -26.04
N ARG A 659 17.90 -9.56 -25.55
CA ARG A 659 19.12 -10.29 -25.93
C ARG A 659 19.14 -11.72 -25.41
N PHE A 660 18.46 -12.00 -24.29
CA PHE A 660 18.30 -13.33 -23.73
C PHE A 660 17.19 -14.07 -24.48
N ARG A 661 17.49 -14.53 -25.69
CA ARG A 661 16.60 -15.36 -26.53
C ARG A 661 17.08 -16.81 -26.58
N ASP A 662 16.19 -17.73 -26.91
CA ASP A 662 16.62 -19.12 -27.15
C ASP A 662 17.64 -19.18 -28.29
N GLY A 663 18.67 -20.01 -28.14
CA GLY A 663 19.85 -20.05 -29.01
C GLY A 663 20.73 -18.79 -28.96
N GLY A 664 20.46 -17.83 -28.07
CA GLY A 664 21.30 -16.66 -27.85
C GLY A 664 22.65 -17.01 -27.21
N GLU A 665 23.65 -16.19 -27.52
CA GLU A 665 25.03 -16.37 -27.08
C GLU A 665 25.61 -15.04 -26.57
N GLY A 666 26.10 -15.07 -25.33
CA GLY A 666 26.88 -13.99 -24.75
C GLY A 666 26.65 -13.79 -23.25
N VAL A 667 27.34 -12.80 -22.69
CA VAL A 667 27.32 -12.50 -21.25
C VAL A 667 26.79 -11.10 -21.01
N GLY A 668 25.63 -11.02 -20.35
CA GLY A 668 25.11 -9.77 -19.80
C GLY A 668 25.79 -9.43 -18.47
N PHE A 669 26.13 -8.17 -18.26
CA PHE A 669 26.71 -7.66 -17.00
C PHE A 669 25.69 -6.75 -16.31
N ALA A 670 25.36 -7.03 -15.05
CA ALA A 670 24.35 -6.29 -14.30
C ALA A 670 24.75 -6.08 -12.83
N VAL A 671 24.10 -5.13 -12.16
CA VAL A 671 24.27 -4.89 -10.72
C VAL A 671 23.28 -5.78 -9.94
N LEU A 672 23.79 -6.47 -8.91
CA LEU A 672 22.96 -7.29 -8.03
C LEU A 672 22.00 -6.42 -7.18
N GLY A 673 20.75 -6.83 -7.07
CA GLY A 673 19.70 -6.08 -6.37
C GLY A 673 19.08 -4.96 -7.21
N GLY A 674 19.39 -4.89 -8.51
CA GLY A 674 18.77 -3.98 -9.47
C GLY A 674 17.60 -4.60 -10.24
N ALA A 675 17.16 -3.91 -11.31
CA ALA A 675 16.02 -4.31 -12.14
C ALA A 675 16.16 -5.70 -12.79
N PHE A 676 17.39 -6.20 -12.97
CA PHE A 676 17.65 -7.48 -13.64
C PHE A 676 17.88 -8.67 -12.69
N SER A 677 18.05 -8.44 -11.38
CA SER A 677 18.11 -9.55 -10.42
C SER A 677 16.72 -9.98 -9.94
N GLU A 678 15.72 -9.10 -10.08
CA GLU A 678 14.38 -9.31 -9.54
C GLU A 678 13.28 -9.06 -10.57
N GLY A 679 12.33 -10.00 -10.71
CA GLY A 679 11.10 -9.78 -11.49
C GLY A 679 11.22 -10.00 -13.00
N ILE A 680 12.37 -10.48 -13.50
CA ILE A 680 12.54 -10.89 -14.90
C ILE A 680 12.28 -12.38 -15.07
N ASP A 681 11.74 -12.81 -16.21
CA ASP A 681 11.49 -14.21 -16.52
C ASP A 681 12.25 -14.67 -17.78
N LEU A 682 13.24 -15.54 -17.57
CA LEU A 682 14.15 -16.05 -18.60
C LEU A 682 14.17 -17.60 -18.57
N PRO A 683 13.06 -18.27 -18.89
CA PRO A 683 12.96 -19.72 -18.80
C PRO A 683 13.78 -20.46 -19.88
N GLY A 684 14.08 -21.73 -19.63
CA GLY A 684 14.74 -22.59 -20.61
C GLY A 684 16.16 -22.15 -20.93
N ARG A 685 16.53 -22.22 -22.21
CA ARG A 685 17.88 -21.88 -22.69
C ARG A 685 18.11 -20.36 -22.83
N ARG A 686 17.15 -19.54 -22.44
CA ARG A 686 17.29 -18.07 -22.42
C ARG A 686 18.31 -17.62 -21.37
N LEU A 687 18.57 -18.41 -20.33
CA LEU A 687 19.65 -18.17 -19.37
C LEU A 687 20.20 -19.51 -18.86
N ILE A 688 21.39 -19.90 -19.32
CA ILE A 688 22.00 -21.20 -18.97
C ILE A 688 23.01 -21.12 -17.83
N GLY A 689 23.34 -19.91 -17.37
CA GLY A 689 24.14 -19.75 -16.17
C GLY A 689 24.23 -18.33 -15.65
N ALA A 690 24.65 -18.22 -14.39
CA ALA A 690 24.86 -16.96 -13.72
C ALA A 690 26.20 -16.92 -12.97
N PHE A 691 26.81 -15.75 -12.95
CA PHE A 691 28.01 -15.46 -12.15
C PHE A 691 27.63 -14.43 -11.10
N VAL A 692 27.84 -14.71 -9.82
CA VAL A 692 27.52 -13.78 -8.73
C VAL A 692 28.81 -13.41 -8.00
N ALA A 693 29.40 -12.28 -8.39
CA ALA A 693 30.69 -11.78 -7.88
C ALA A 693 30.51 -10.83 -6.69
N THR A 694 29.64 -11.19 -5.76
CA THR A 694 29.39 -10.46 -4.51
C THR A 694 28.44 -11.23 -3.60
N LEU A 695 28.50 -10.99 -2.29
CA LEU A 695 27.47 -11.45 -1.33
C LEU A 695 26.22 -10.55 -1.33
N GLY A 696 26.16 -9.50 -2.17
CA GLY A 696 25.01 -8.59 -2.24
C GLY A 696 24.79 -7.73 -0.99
N LEU A 697 25.77 -7.71 -0.07
CA LEU A 697 25.67 -6.99 1.19
C LEU A 697 25.35 -5.51 0.91
N PRO A 698 24.41 -4.92 1.67
CA PRO A 698 24.22 -3.48 1.72
C PRO A 698 25.54 -2.73 1.94
N GLN A 699 25.58 -1.48 1.46
CA GLN A 699 26.77 -0.64 1.63
C GLN A 699 27.04 -0.38 3.11
N VAL A 700 28.29 -0.51 3.53
CA VAL A 700 28.71 -0.04 4.86
C VAL A 700 28.71 1.48 4.82
N ASN A 701 27.82 2.09 5.60
CA ASN A 701 27.69 3.53 5.75
C ASN A 701 27.19 3.85 7.17
N PRO A 702 27.29 5.11 7.62
CA PRO A 702 26.90 5.48 8.98
C PRO A 702 25.45 5.09 9.35
N VAL A 703 24.50 5.20 8.41
CA VAL A 703 23.10 4.80 8.61
C VAL A 703 22.97 3.31 8.89
N ASN A 704 23.60 2.47 8.08
CA ASN A 704 23.52 1.01 8.24
C ASN A 704 24.26 0.54 9.48
N GLU A 705 25.33 1.21 9.90
CA GLU A 705 25.98 0.92 11.19
C GLU A 705 25.04 1.20 12.36
N GLN A 706 24.22 2.25 12.27
CA GLN A 706 23.18 2.56 13.27
C GLN A 706 22.03 1.55 13.24
N PHE A 707 21.61 1.11 12.06
CA PHE A 707 20.67 -0.02 11.94
C PHE A 707 21.23 -1.29 12.59
N LYS A 708 22.51 -1.59 12.35
CA LYS A 708 23.19 -2.75 12.94
C LYS A 708 23.22 -2.67 14.46
N GLU A 709 23.50 -1.51 15.03
CA GLU A 709 23.50 -1.30 16.49
C GLU A 709 22.11 -1.49 17.08
N ARG A 710 21.07 -0.85 16.52
CA ARG A 710 19.68 -1.00 16.99
C ARG A 710 19.19 -2.44 16.87
N LEU A 711 19.44 -3.10 15.73
CA LEU A 711 19.04 -4.49 15.51
C LEU A 711 19.81 -5.47 16.40
N ALA A 712 21.07 -5.17 16.76
CA ALA A 712 21.81 -5.94 17.76
C ALA A 712 21.19 -5.79 19.16
N ALA A 713 20.77 -4.58 19.54
CA ALA A 713 20.11 -4.35 20.83
C ALA A 713 18.77 -5.10 20.92
N LEU A 714 17.97 -5.10 19.85
CA LEU A 714 16.66 -5.73 19.82
C LEU A 714 16.72 -7.26 19.68
N PHE A 715 17.59 -7.79 18.82
CA PHE A 715 17.54 -9.20 18.40
C PHE A 715 18.85 -9.97 18.63
N GLY A 716 19.92 -9.32 19.07
CA GLY A 716 21.24 -9.93 19.32
C GLY A 716 22.12 -10.10 18.08
N ASP A 717 21.55 -10.13 16.87
CA ASP A 717 22.26 -10.46 15.62
C ASP A 717 22.29 -9.29 14.60
N GLY A 718 22.80 -8.14 15.04
CA GLY A 718 22.76 -6.90 14.23
C GLY A 718 23.45 -6.99 12.87
N TYR A 719 24.59 -7.68 12.76
CA TYR A 719 25.29 -7.84 11.46
C TYR A 719 24.46 -8.65 10.47
N ASP A 720 23.82 -9.73 10.93
CA ASP A 720 23.09 -10.62 10.04
C ASP A 720 21.79 -9.98 9.57
N TYR A 721 21.07 -9.27 10.44
CA TYR A 721 19.84 -8.57 10.11
C TYR A 721 20.08 -7.37 9.17
N THR A 722 21.17 -6.63 9.38
CA THR A 722 21.50 -5.46 8.54
C THR A 722 22.14 -5.86 7.22
N TYR A 723 23.08 -6.82 7.23
CA TYR A 723 23.95 -7.07 6.08
C TYR A 723 23.75 -8.45 5.45
N LEU A 724 23.88 -9.52 6.25
CA LEU A 724 24.01 -10.87 5.70
C LEU A 724 22.71 -11.38 5.06
N TYR A 725 21.59 -11.34 5.78
CA TYR A 725 20.31 -11.87 5.29
C TYR A 725 19.79 -11.10 4.07
N PRO A 726 19.76 -9.74 4.07
CA PRO A 726 19.35 -8.99 2.88
C PRO A 726 20.28 -9.22 1.69
N GLY A 727 21.57 -9.42 1.93
CA GLY A 727 22.55 -9.68 0.88
C GLY A 727 22.37 -11.04 0.21
N LEU A 728 22.31 -12.11 1.01
CA LEU A 728 22.13 -13.46 0.48
C LEU A 728 20.76 -13.67 -0.16
N ARG A 729 19.71 -13.01 0.34
CA ARG A 729 18.41 -12.95 -0.36
C ARG A 729 18.59 -12.58 -1.83
N LYS A 730 19.33 -11.49 -2.12
CA LYS A 730 19.57 -11.03 -3.50
C LYS A 730 20.37 -12.05 -4.31
N VAL A 731 21.36 -12.70 -3.70
CA VAL A 731 22.16 -13.76 -4.34
C VAL A 731 21.27 -14.92 -4.75
N VAL A 732 20.43 -15.43 -3.85
CA VAL A 732 19.52 -16.55 -4.11
C VAL A 732 18.50 -16.19 -5.19
N GLN A 733 17.96 -14.97 -5.17
CA GLN A 733 17.02 -14.51 -6.20
C GLN A 733 17.66 -14.41 -7.58
N ALA A 734 18.90 -13.92 -7.67
CA ALA A 734 19.63 -13.83 -8.92
C ALA A 734 20.01 -15.21 -9.47
N ALA A 735 20.52 -16.10 -8.61
CA ALA A 735 20.87 -17.47 -8.99
C ALA A 735 19.63 -18.31 -9.36
N GLY A 736 18.50 -18.11 -8.67
CA GLY A 736 17.21 -18.74 -8.98
C GLY A 736 16.61 -18.30 -10.32
N ARG A 737 17.24 -17.39 -11.06
CA ARG A 737 16.82 -17.06 -12.44
C ARG A 737 17.25 -18.11 -13.45
N VAL A 738 18.27 -18.91 -13.14
CA VAL A 738 18.83 -19.93 -14.05
C VAL A 738 17.89 -21.14 -14.19
N ILE A 739 17.06 -21.43 -13.17
CA ILE A 739 16.15 -22.58 -13.15
C ILE A 739 14.73 -22.10 -12.86
N ARG A 740 13.82 -22.29 -13.81
CA ARG A 740 12.40 -21.91 -13.74
C ARG A 740 11.46 -23.08 -13.97
N THR A 741 11.84 -23.99 -14.86
CA THR A 741 11.06 -25.17 -15.23
C THR A 741 11.76 -26.46 -14.79
N GLY A 742 11.01 -27.56 -14.75
CA GLY A 742 11.55 -28.87 -14.39
C GLY A 742 12.59 -29.41 -15.36
N ASP A 743 12.70 -28.84 -16.56
CA ASP A 743 13.64 -29.27 -17.60
C ASP A 743 14.87 -28.36 -17.72
N ASP A 744 14.87 -27.23 -17.03
CA ASP A 744 15.98 -26.29 -17.09
C ASP A 744 17.25 -26.92 -16.50
N GLN A 745 18.39 -26.60 -17.10
CA GLN A 745 19.71 -27.01 -16.64
C GLN A 745 20.72 -25.88 -16.80
N GLY A 746 21.47 -25.58 -15.74
CA GLY A 746 22.44 -24.50 -15.77
C GLY A 746 23.52 -24.57 -14.71
N VAL A 747 24.32 -23.51 -14.69
CA VAL A 747 25.46 -23.38 -13.77
C VAL A 747 25.41 -22.03 -13.06
N VAL A 748 25.67 -22.04 -11.76
CA VAL A 748 25.82 -20.82 -10.95
C VAL A 748 27.21 -20.83 -10.34
N HIS A 749 27.97 -19.76 -10.60
CA HIS A 749 29.24 -19.51 -9.94
C HIS A 749 29.06 -18.45 -8.86
N LEU A 750 29.25 -18.85 -7.61
CA LEU A 750 29.29 -17.96 -6.45
C LEU A 750 30.74 -17.53 -6.24
N ILE A 751 31.05 -16.30 -6.63
CA ILE A 751 32.43 -15.82 -6.73
C ILE A 751 32.78 -14.94 -5.53
N ASP A 752 33.12 -15.59 -4.41
CA ASP A 752 33.73 -15.00 -3.22
C ASP A 752 34.11 -16.12 -2.23
N ASP A 753 35.25 -16.00 -1.53
CA ASP A 753 35.68 -16.96 -0.50
C ASP A 753 34.66 -17.10 0.64
N ARG A 754 33.89 -16.04 0.94
CA ARG A 754 32.90 -16.04 2.03
C ARG A 754 31.76 -17.01 1.79
N PHE A 755 31.44 -17.37 0.54
CA PHE A 755 30.45 -18.40 0.25
C PHE A 755 30.84 -19.78 0.79
N GLY A 756 32.13 -20.03 1.03
CA GLY A 756 32.62 -21.26 1.67
C GLY A 756 32.34 -21.34 3.18
N ARG A 757 31.98 -20.22 3.84
CA ARG A 757 31.74 -20.19 5.29
C ARG A 757 30.46 -20.96 5.64
N ARG A 758 30.49 -21.74 6.72
CA ARG A 758 29.34 -22.56 7.17
C ARG A 758 28.05 -21.76 7.33
N GLN A 759 28.12 -20.58 7.97
CA GLN A 759 26.96 -19.71 8.18
C GLN A 759 26.33 -19.21 6.86
N VAL A 760 27.17 -18.93 5.84
CA VAL A 760 26.67 -18.48 4.52
C VAL A 760 26.03 -19.65 3.77
N ARG A 761 26.65 -20.83 3.81
CA ARG A 761 26.11 -22.03 3.16
C ARG A 761 24.77 -22.46 3.75
N ALA A 762 24.58 -22.27 5.06
CA ALA A 762 23.32 -22.59 5.73
C ALA A 762 22.12 -21.75 5.25
N LEU A 763 22.39 -20.59 4.63
CA LEU A 763 21.39 -19.66 4.11
C LEU A 763 21.12 -19.84 2.61
N LEU A 764 21.88 -20.71 1.93
CA LEU A 764 21.61 -21.07 0.54
C LEU A 764 20.48 -22.11 0.48
N PRO A 765 19.73 -22.20 -0.64
CA PRO A 765 18.66 -23.17 -0.78
C PRO A 765 19.16 -24.60 -0.51
N ALA A 766 18.43 -25.33 0.36
CA ALA A 766 18.86 -26.65 0.82
C ALA A 766 18.99 -27.70 -0.31
N TRP A 767 18.27 -27.51 -1.42
CA TRP A 767 18.34 -28.40 -2.58
C TRP A 767 19.58 -28.16 -3.45
N TRP A 768 20.34 -27.09 -3.24
CA TRP A 768 21.58 -26.85 -3.99
C TRP A 768 22.69 -27.79 -3.51
N ARG A 769 23.24 -28.54 -4.45
CA ARG A 769 24.52 -29.22 -4.25
C ARG A 769 25.64 -28.24 -4.59
N VAL A 770 26.33 -27.78 -3.55
CA VAL A 770 27.37 -26.75 -3.67
C VAL A 770 28.75 -27.39 -3.63
N ASP A 771 29.50 -27.22 -4.71
CA ASP A 771 30.86 -27.72 -4.90
C ASP A 771 31.93 -26.65 -4.57
#